data_AF-A0A662LL35-F1
#
_entry.id   AF-A0A662LL35-F1
#
_cell.length_a   1.000
_cell.length_b   1.000
_cell.length_c   1.000
_cell.angle_alpha   90.00
_cell.angle_beta   90.00
_cell.angle_gamma   90.00
#
_symmetry.space_group_name_H-M   'P 1'
#
loop_
_entity.id
_entity.type
_entity.pdbx_description
1 polymer ?
#
loop_
_entity_poly.entity_id
_entity_poly.type
_entity_poly.pdbx_seq_one_letter_code
_entity_poly.pdbx_strand_id
1 'polypeptide(L)'
;MVKKGNNINVLLTYIAVFAMLGGVILPTVFAETSRLYVDGFDKGVTWKPYSPLKRTTFVQLDKENYLDDYAYLAAIPTSVFYAEDEDRIFTNPLMFFEDAVYSDELKERTLNSRQGIDYFMEDWMGYSNGRLDKMTLINVPKHSINNDWNAKNYTIIEGTDPSDLASQITLNEWSYSNNAVVAVIQEEKSENIGIVVDNSVDGSLSPKETREEHFSVPKTNEVYPQYNQFTVPEGYKFITVRSWYPSFYLDVGVPGFEGIINMSIPAGDRDLQIYCWDDNNDQWMMAGITDAWNAQGGMDLDKTSCYAYTNGKWSVALTDVPTKSMGAESLIPNDIRPTGLEVQKHRSLSSISFGRYGTFLEILKNMRNTMYQIDVEMYPGVMIDIEDIPSYGCRDAKFKLSWNDQNVDLGFSLIGPSGEEVLSTRSPGVSTSCHFDEDNHDDTIIPLPEGTETDMRLERLGECLPGENYQICVFSMGEMSSTTDFTLEYSWEQNMTREEGDGLASATEGAVLASVLNSPLLYTTASKCPQTTIDTLLKLGVDNIELIDLGGYLSDNALDEINNVCGIKNHFIEYRDVYDYIREKTKRNDVIFSTVDSFSYWYIGELKAAGEYPAALSLGPAAYLAAQHGSPVLILDNHPELSAAIPWHVEFWRRHANGLTKPTVSEMYLTGTRVYNFLKDHDFDQEGEETIITLAGQFDLGLTWDRVFIGKGKPGRFIGSPTDLSVWAAKTVFYPQIIFQNPAADIESGGKVDLINGSSSKRRFPWRGKLGFKITKPSEEETFHYPVLDTLICYDHKFNSRASKYWGFTYHTADGDIPGVTPSMEPIDNGVMEAVNGQKGGFLADLSGSEVQPFYLKQGGFDPVFSTEFEANMYNLNQGVLLWMINTHGGPYDGGLLMFWDVEGNNPQGYPSIPGAGYTTETNPWRGYEWRLGSTTEPDTMTCEIHGVLPAIMGNPDPTGFRLLPTALDWGLAYKPGRDILGKIASLPVIKWFTPDWLQDTQDYYDGVIITVFMGRFGTSWYNGTQIEEELDNVHSTGV
;
A
#
# COMPACT_ATOMS: atom_id res chain seq x y z
N MET A 1 1.77 83.66 57.67
CA MET A 1 1.81 82.20 57.86
C MET A 1 0.57 81.58 57.24
N VAL A 2 0.56 81.37 55.92
CA VAL A 2 -0.57 80.79 55.17
C VAL A 2 0.04 80.05 53.97
N LYS A 3 -0.56 78.89 53.61
CA LYS A 3 -0.26 77.99 52.49
C LYS A 3 1.00 77.10 52.58
N LYS A 4 0.88 75.98 53.30
CA LYS A 4 1.68 74.76 53.02
C LYS A 4 0.92 73.42 53.14
N GLY A 5 -0.38 73.43 53.47
CA GLY A 5 -1.17 72.20 53.67
C GLY A 5 -1.90 71.66 52.43
N ASN A 6 -2.19 72.48 51.42
CA ASN A 6 -3.04 72.05 50.30
C ASN A 6 -2.29 71.39 49.13
N ASN A 7 -0.98 71.58 49.01
CA ASN A 7 -0.24 71.06 47.85
C ASN A 7 0.12 69.57 47.99
N ILE A 8 0.24 69.04 49.21
CA ILE A 8 0.56 67.62 49.42
C ILE A 8 -0.64 66.72 49.15
N ASN A 9 -1.84 67.12 49.59
CA ASN A 9 -3.04 66.33 49.31
C ASN A 9 -3.41 66.36 47.84
N VAL A 10 -3.26 67.51 47.16
CA VAL A 10 -3.47 67.59 45.71
C VAL A 10 -2.44 66.74 44.95
N LEU A 11 -1.17 66.76 45.36
CA LEU A 11 -0.13 65.93 44.74
C LEU A 11 -0.38 64.43 44.95
N LEU A 12 -0.82 64.02 46.15
CA LEU A 12 -1.17 62.63 46.44
C LEU A 12 -2.42 62.17 45.68
N THR A 13 -3.41 63.05 45.50
CA THR A 13 -4.58 62.74 44.66
C THR A 13 -4.18 62.63 43.18
N TYR A 14 -3.29 63.49 42.66
CA TYR A 14 -2.79 63.36 41.30
C TYR A 14 -1.96 62.08 41.11
N ILE A 15 -1.15 61.68 42.09
CA ILE A 15 -0.38 60.42 42.03
C ILE A 15 -1.33 59.20 42.09
N ALA A 16 -2.36 59.23 42.93
CA ALA A 16 -3.34 58.14 43.01
C ALA A 16 -4.18 58.03 41.73
N VAL A 17 -4.58 59.16 41.12
CA VAL A 17 -5.30 59.19 39.84
C VAL A 17 -4.39 58.78 38.69
N PHE A 18 -3.10 59.16 38.68
CA PHE A 18 -2.13 58.67 37.69
C PHE A 18 -1.78 57.20 37.87
N ALA A 19 -1.77 56.67 39.09
CA ALA A 19 -1.57 55.25 39.36
C ALA A 19 -2.81 54.41 38.97
N MET A 20 -4.02 54.95 39.17
CA MET A 20 -5.25 54.31 38.70
C MET A 20 -5.41 54.40 37.18
N LEU A 21 -5.09 55.53 36.54
CA LEU A 21 -5.05 55.63 35.07
C LEU A 21 -3.91 54.79 34.48
N GLY A 22 -2.76 54.72 35.15
CA GLY A 22 -1.68 53.80 34.80
C GLY A 22 -2.13 52.35 34.88
N GLY A 23 -2.89 51.95 35.92
CA GLY A 23 -3.44 50.60 36.06
C GLY A 23 -4.54 50.24 35.05
N VAL A 24 -5.15 51.21 34.38
CA VAL A 24 -6.14 50.98 33.29
C VAL A 24 -5.49 51.06 31.91
N ILE A 25 -4.43 51.87 31.75
CA ILE A 25 -3.69 52.04 30.49
C ILE A 25 -2.58 51.00 30.33
N LEU A 26 -2.00 50.47 31.41
CA LEU A 26 -0.98 49.41 31.33
C LEU A 26 -1.54 48.08 30.81
N PRO A 27 -2.73 47.58 31.23
CA PRO A 27 -3.29 46.38 30.62
C PRO A 27 -3.74 46.60 29.18
N THR A 28 -4.12 47.82 28.77
CA THR A 28 -4.60 48.09 27.40
C THR A 28 -3.46 48.35 26.41
N VAL A 29 -2.36 48.98 26.83
CA VAL A 29 -1.17 49.19 25.98
C VAL A 29 -0.26 47.95 25.94
N PHE A 30 -0.29 47.10 26.97
CA PHE A 30 0.32 45.76 26.91
C PHE A 30 -0.61 44.67 26.32
N ALA A 31 -1.93 44.88 26.25
CA ALA A 31 -2.83 43.99 25.50
C ALA A 31 -2.73 44.20 23.99
N GLU A 32 -2.43 45.41 23.50
CA GLU A 32 -2.14 45.65 22.08
C GLU A 32 -0.74 45.17 21.64
N THR A 33 0.13 44.78 22.58
CA THR A 33 1.45 44.19 22.29
C THR A 33 1.60 42.74 22.76
N SER A 34 0.51 42.13 23.24
CA SER A 34 0.36 40.69 23.38
C SER A 34 -0.65 40.13 22.38
N ARG A 35 -0.58 40.58 21.11
CA ARG A 35 -0.67 39.57 20.05
C ARG A 35 0.49 38.62 20.34
N LEU A 36 0.23 37.58 21.12
CA LEU A 36 1.06 36.40 21.12
C LEU A 36 1.31 36.16 19.64
N TYR A 37 2.55 36.35 19.21
CA TYR A 37 3.03 35.67 18.03
C TYR A 37 2.76 34.21 18.34
N VAL A 38 1.59 33.71 17.91
CA VAL A 38 1.38 32.28 17.81
C VAL A 38 2.26 31.95 16.63
N ASP A 39 3.52 31.63 16.91
CA ASP A 39 4.45 31.10 15.92
C ASP A 39 3.81 29.82 15.40
N GLY A 40 3.04 29.96 14.32
CA GLY A 40 2.45 28.85 13.60
C GLY A 40 3.39 28.42 12.48
N PHE A 41 3.00 27.36 11.78
CA PHE A 41 3.80 26.78 10.72
C PHE A 41 3.32 27.35 9.38
N ASP A 42 4.26 27.91 8.62
CA ASP A 42 3.97 28.47 7.28
C ASP A 42 3.87 27.37 6.21
N LYS A 43 4.26 26.13 6.55
CA LYS A 43 4.24 24.96 5.68
C LYS A 43 3.81 23.73 6.49
N GLY A 44 2.94 22.92 5.92
CA GLY A 44 2.42 21.68 6.51
C GLY A 44 1.51 20.96 5.51
N VAL A 45 0.81 19.93 5.97
CA VAL A 45 -0.22 19.24 5.15
C VAL A 45 -1.48 20.09 4.93
N THR A 46 -1.56 21.24 5.60
CA THR A 46 -2.73 22.12 5.58
C THR A 46 -2.76 23.08 4.38
N TRP A 47 -3.95 23.44 3.90
CA TRP A 47 -4.11 24.37 2.77
C TRP A 47 -3.74 25.83 3.07
N LYS A 48 -3.57 26.16 4.35
CA LYS A 48 -3.10 27.46 4.86
C LYS A 48 -2.08 27.25 5.97
N PRO A 49 -1.30 28.28 6.34
CA PRO A 49 -0.52 28.25 7.57
C PRO A 49 -1.39 27.83 8.75
N TYR A 50 -0.86 27.07 9.69
CA TYR A 50 -1.64 26.55 10.81
C TYR A 50 -0.98 26.76 12.17
N SER A 51 -1.79 26.75 13.23
CA SER A 51 -1.39 26.87 14.62
C SER A 51 -1.96 25.71 15.44
N PRO A 52 -1.09 24.80 15.93
CA PRO A 52 -1.51 23.72 16.82
C PRO A 52 -1.94 24.29 18.18
N LEU A 53 -3.16 23.96 18.60
CA LEU A 53 -3.67 24.26 19.93
C LEU A 53 -3.31 23.10 20.86
N LYS A 54 -2.80 23.39 22.07
CA LYS A 54 -2.50 22.38 23.11
C LYS A 54 -3.77 21.79 23.73
N ARG A 55 -4.62 21.21 22.90
CA ARG A 55 -5.90 20.61 23.25
C ARG A 55 -5.95 19.19 22.68
N THR A 56 -6.93 18.41 23.14
CA THR A 56 -7.28 17.12 22.52
C THR A 56 -8.78 16.91 22.65
N THR A 57 -9.41 16.39 21.60
CA THR A 57 -10.81 15.97 21.61
C THR A 57 -10.87 14.46 21.40
N PHE A 58 -11.57 13.76 22.29
CA PHE A 58 -11.85 12.34 22.17
C PHE A 58 -13.35 12.11 22.00
N VAL A 59 -13.71 11.23 21.08
CA VAL A 59 -15.07 10.74 20.86
C VAL A 59 -15.08 9.24 21.13
N GLN A 60 -15.97 8.77 22.00
CA GLN A 60 -16.10 7.33 22.27
C GLN A 60 -16.60 6.62 21.00
N LEU A 61 -15.85 5.65 20.48
CA LEU A 61 -16.30 4.85 19.34
C LEU A 61 -17.54 4.04 19.72
N ASP A 62 -18.57 4.06 18.87
CA ASP A 62 -19.76 3.22 18.91
C ASP A 62 -19.74 2.28 17.69
N LYS A 63 -19.69 0.98 17.93
CA LYS A 63 -19.58 -0.03 16.86
C LYS A 63 -20.93 -0.35 16.21
N GLU A 64 -22.04 0.10 16.82
CA GLU A 64 -23.40 -0.33 16.48
C GLU A 64 -24.28 0.80 15.92
N ASN A 65 -24.00 2.08 16.25
CA ASN A 65 -24.80 3.22 15.77
C ASN A 65 -23.92 4.42 15.36
N TYR A 66 -24.38 5.26 14.44
CA TYR A 66 -23.68 6.45 13.93
C TYR A 66 -23.54 7.64 14.90
N LEU A 67 -23.86 7.45 16.18
CA LEU A 67 -23.88 8.55 17.15
C LEU A 67 -22.50 9.17 17.33
N ASP A 68 -21.47 8.34 17.37
CA ASP A 68 -20.07 8.74 17.49
C ASP A 68 -19.56 9.40 16.20
N ASP A 69 -19.92 8.90 15.01
CA ASP A 69 -19.60 9.52 13.73
C ASP A 69 -20.18 10.95 13.64
N TYR A 70 -21.47 11.13 13.94
CA TYR A 70 -22.08 12.45 13.93
C TYR A 70 -21.47 13.38 15.00
N ALA A 71 -21.11 12.84 16.17
CA ALA A 71 -20.43 13.61 17.21
C ALA A 71 -19.01 14.01 16.79
N TYR A 72 -18.28 13.12 16.12
CA TYR A 72 -16.96 13.37 15.56
C TYR A 72 -17.03 14.46 14.49
N LEU A 73 -17.95 14.34 13.53
CA LEU A 73 -18.19 15.33 12.49
C LEU A 73 -18.55 16.71 13.07
N ALA A 74 -19.41 16.77 14.09
CA ALA A 74 -19.76 18.01 14.79
C ALA A 74 -18.57 18.63 15.55
N ALA A 75 -17.60 17.81 15.98
CA ALA A 75 -16.40 18.26 16.66
C ALA A 75 -15.31 18.78 15.70
N ILE A 76 -15.38 18.49 14.40
CA ILE A 76 -14.41 18.95 13.39
C ILE A 76 -14.26 20.49 13.39
N PRO A 77 -15.32 21.31 13.23
CA PRO A 77 -15.16 22.77 13.21
C PRO A 77 -14.66 23.36 14.54
N THR A 78 -14.65 22.58 15.63
CA THR A 78 -14.02 22.98 16.90
C THR A 78 -12.54 22.60 17.00
N SER A 79 -12.14 21.58 16.22
CA SER A 79 -10.81 20.96 16.25
C SER A 79 -9.95 21.36 15.07
N VAL A 80 -10.54 21.89 14.00
CA VAL A 80 -9.87 22.51 12.85
C VAL A 80 -10.79 23.61 12.32
N PHE A 81 -10.30 24.84 12.23
CA PHE A 81 -11.07 25.95 11.66
C PHE A 81 -10.16 27.03 11.08
N TYR A 82 -10.63 27.69 10.03
CA TYR A 82 -9.92 28.78 9.37
C TYR A 82 -10.34 30.16 9.92
N ALA A 83 -9.41 30.84 10.59
CA ALA A 83 -9.59 32.21 11.03
C ALA A 83 -9.22 33.18 9.88
N GLU A 84 -10.22 33.65 9.14
CA GLU A 84 -10.04 34.55 7.98
C GLU A 84 -9.32 35.86 8.34
N ASP A 85 -9.55 36.40 9.54
CA ASP A 85 -8.92 37.62 10.03
C ASP A 85 -7.43 37.47 10.35
N GLU A 86 -6.99 36.23 10.61
CA GLU A 86 -5.58 35.86 10.84
C GLU A 86 -4.94 35.16 9.63
N ASP A 87 -5.73 34.85 8.58
CA ASP A 87 -5.37 33.99 7.45
C ASP A 87 -4.68 32.69 7.88
N ARG A 88 -5.24 32.02 8.89
CA ARG A 88 -4.60 30.89 9.57
C ARG A 88 -5.60 29.81 10.00
N ILE A 89 -5.19 28.55 9.92
CA ILE A 89 -5.93 27.42 10.48
C ILE A 89 -5.52 27.20 11.94
N PHE A 90 -6.47 27.10 12.84
CA PHE A 90 -6.22 26.60 14.19
C PHE A 90 -6.65 25.15 14.28
N THR A 91 -5.82 24.29 14.86
CA THR A 91 -6.16 22.88 14.94
C THR A 91 -5.61 22.15 16.17
N ASN A 92 -6.33 21.14 16.64
CA ASN A 92 -5.89 20.17 17.64
C ASN A 92 -6.24 18.74 17.21
N PRO A 93 -5.65 17.72 17.85
CA PRO A 93 -6.02 16.33 17.65
C PRO A 93 -7.49 16.09 17.99
N LEU A 94 -8.18 15.40 17.08
CA LEU A 94 -9.50 14.83 17.23
C LEU A 94 -9.35 13.35 16.90
N MET A 95 -9.71 12.47 17.85
CA MET A 95 -9.52 11.03 17.70
C MET A 95 -10.71 10.28 18.27
N PHE A 96 -11.01 9.11 17.69
CA PHE A 96 -11.85 8.14 18.37
C PHE A 96 -11.11 7.57 19.57
N PHE A 97 -11.86 7.12 20.56
CA PHE A 97 -11.33 6.55 21.80
C PHE A 97 -11.92 5.17 22.02
N GLU A 98 -11.03 4.22 22.28
CA GLU A 98 -11.36 2.86 22.71
C GLU A 98 -10.57 2.48 23.96
N ASP A 99 -11.14 1.60 24.77
CA ASP A 99 -10.44 0.99 25.88
C ASP A 99 -9.46 -0.09 25.39
N ALA A 100 -8.40 -0.32 26.16
CA ALA A 100 -7.42 -1.35 25.84
C ALA A 100 -8.07 -2.76 25.82
N VAL A 101 -7.79 -3.51 24.76
CA VAL A 101 -8.19 -4.91 24.63
C VAL A 101 -7.13 -5.78 25.29
N TYR A 102 -7.49 -6.44 26.40
CA TYR A 102 -6.63 -7.40 27.07
C TYR A 102 -7.09 -8.82 26.73
N SER A 103 -6.26 -9.56 25.98
CA SER A 103 -6.50 -10.96 25.66
C SER A 103 -5.24 -11.79 25.89
N ASP A 104 -5.43 -13.02 26.39
CA ASP A 104 -4.36 -14.03 26.47
C ASP A 104 -4.06 -14.62 25.08
N GLU A 105 -4.96 -14.46 24.10
CA GLU A 105 -4.78 -14.93 22.73
C GLU A 105 -4.07 -13.86 21.88
N LEU A 106 -2.90 -14.22 21.33
CA LEU A 106 -2.06 -13.31 20.52
C LEU A 106 -2.85 -12.68 19.35
N LYS A 107 -3.70 -13.47 18.69
CA LYS A 107 -4.50 -12.99 17.55
C LYS A 107 -5.45 -11.85 17.95
N GLU A 108 -6.09 -11.92 19.12
CA GLU A 108 -7.07 -10.92 19.58
C GLU A 108 -6.40 -9.62 20.01
N ARG A 109 -5.13 -9.68 20.44
CA ARG A 109 -4.33 -8.49 20.77
C ARG A 109 -4.17 -7.55 19.58
N THR A 110 -4.23 -8.09 18.35
CA THR A 110 -4.11 -7.30 17.12
C THR A 110 -5.29 -6.36 16.86
N LEU A 111 -6.39 -6.50 17.61
CA LEU A 111 -7.54 -5.60 17.57
C LEU A 111 -7.42 -4.41 18.57
N ASN A 112 -6.28 -4.26 19.24
CA ASN A 112 -6.09 -3.25 20.28
C ASN A 112 -5.64 -1.88 19.73
N SER A 113 -6.56 -1.11 19.14
CA SER A 113 -6.26 0.25 18.63
C SER A 113 -5.87 1.27 19.71
N ARG A 114 -6.05 0.96 21.00
CA ARG A 114 -5.65 1.84 22.12
C ARG A 114 -4.14 2.14 22.13
N GLN A 115 -3.30 1.19 21.70
CA GLN A 115 -1.85 1.38 21.68
C GLN A 115 -1.45 2.57 20.79
N GLY A 116 -2.10 2.74 19.64
CA GLY A 116 -1.87 3.89 18.75
C GLY A 116 -2.21 5.23 19.42
N ILE A 117 -3.32 5.28 20.19
CA ILE A 117 -3.69 6.47 20.98
C ILE A 117 -2.61 6.77 22.02
N ASP A 118 -2.13 5.74 22.72
CA ASP A 118 -1.14 5.89 23.78
C ASP A 118 0.19 6.45 23.22
N TYR A 119 0.69 5.91 22.11
CA TYR A 119 1.89 6.42 21.42
C TYR A 119 1.73 7.86 20.94
N PHE A 120 0.60 8.18 20.30
CA PHE A 120 0.34 9.55 19.87
C PHE A 120 0.27 10.52 21.06
N MET A 121 -0.42 10.13 22.13
CA MET A 121 -0.60 10.98 23.31
C MET A 121 0.69 11.16 24.09
N GLU A 122 1.61 10.19 24.10
CA GLU A 122 2.93 10.37 24.69
C GLU A 122 3.68 11.55 24.04
N ASP A 123 3.81 11.53 22.71
CA ASP A 123 4.46 12.61 21.96
C ASP A 123 3.67 13.93 22.09
N TRP A 124 2.34 13.90 22.04
CA TRP A 124 1.52 15.11 22.14
C TRP A 124 1.59 15.77 23.52
N MET A 125 1.64 14.96 24.58
CA MET A 125 1.86 15.44 25.95
C MET A 125 3.26 16.00 26.12
N GLY A 126 4.28 15.37 25.50
CA GLY A 126 5.64 15.90 25.42
C GLY A 126 5.68 17.31 24.82
N TYR A 127 5.12 17.48 23.62
CA TYR A 127 4.97 18.80 22.96
C TYR A 127 4.20 19.82 23.83
N SER A 128 3.23 19.33 24.61
CA SER A 128 2.43 20.14 25.51
C SER A 128 3.11 20.41 26.87
N ASN A 129 4.38 20.05 27.05
CA ASN A 129 5.13 20.16 28.32
C ASN A 129 4.42 19.45 29.48
N GLY A 130 3.87 18.27 29.21
CA GLY A 130 3.17 17.42 30.18
C GLY A 130 1.79 17.93 30.62
N ARG A 131 1.25 19.00 30.01
CA ARG A 131 -0.09 19.48 30.34
C ARG A 131 -0.81 20.22 29.22
N LEU A 132 -1.99 19.72 28.83
CA LEU A 132 -2.89 20.36 27.88
C LEU A 132 -3.60 21.59 28.47
N ASP A 133 -3.98 22.53 27.61
CA ASP A 133 -4.86 23.65 27.97
C ASP A 133 -6.32 23.20 28.13
N LYS A 134 -6.77 22.25 27.31
CA LYS A 134 -8.12 21.70 27.37
C LYS A 134 -8.15 20.25 26.87
N MET A 135 -8.97 19.42 27.50
CA MET A 135 -9.34 18.11 26.95
C MET A 135 -10.87 18.04 26.88
N THR A 136 -11.39 17.71 25.70
CA THR A 136 -12.82 17.52 25.47
C THR A 136 -13.10 16.02 25.34
N LEU A 137 -14.03 15.51 26.13
CA LEU A 137 -14.43 14.11 26.19
C LEU A 137 -15.91 14.04 25.78
N ILE A 138 -16.19 13.45 24.62
CA ILE A 138 -17.54 13.27 24.10
C ILE A 138 -17.91 11.80 24.25
N ASN A 139 -18.85 11.51 25.14
CA ASN A 139 -19.24 10.15 25.57
C ASN A 139 -18.10 9.28 26.13
N VAL A 140 -16.88 9.81 26.28
CA VAL A 140 -15.74 9.11 26.88
C VAL A 140 -15.78 9.25 28.41
N PRO A 141 -15.82 8.13 29.16
CA PRO A 141 -15.80 8.20 30.61
C PRO A 141 -14.47 8.77 31.12
N LYS A 142 -14.48 9.86 31.90
CA LYS A 142 -13.23 10.49 32.38
C LYS A 142 -12.25 9.52 33.09
N HIS A 143 -12.74 8.46 33.70
CA HIS A 143 -11.92 7.50 34.43
C HIS A 143 -11.16 6.50 33.52
N SER A 144 -11.48 6.41 32.22
CA SER A 144 -10.75 5.59 31.25
C SER A 144 -9.52 6.29 30.67
N ILE A 145 -9.43 7.62 30.85
CA ILE A 145 -8.29 8.44 30.44
C ILE A 145 -7.08 8.12 31.31
N ASN A 146 -5.91 7.96 30.68
CA ASN A 146 -4.66 7.74 31.40
C ASN A 146 -4.38 8.90 32.37
N ASN A 147 -3.98 8.59 33.60
CA ASN A 147 -3.71 9.59 34.65
C ASN A 147 -2.57 10.56 34.29
N ASP A 148 -1.71 10.19 33.36
CA ASP A 148 -0.62 11.03 32.89
C ASP A 148 -1.10 12.11 31.90
N TRP A 149 -2.27 11.94 31.27
CA TRP A 149 -2.85 12.89 30.32
C TRP A 149 -3.62 14.01 31.03
N ASN A 150 -2.85 14.97 31.55
CA ASN A 150 -3.38 16.06 32.35
C ASN A 150 -3.78 17.28 31.50
N ALA A 151 -4.95 17.86 31.78
CA ALA A 151 -5.42 19.11 31.19
C ALA A 151 -5.72 20.18 32.26
N LYS A 152 -5.61 21.47 31.89
CA LYS A 152 -6.06 22.58 32.76
C LYS A 152 -7.57 22.59 32.90
N ASN A 153 -8.28 22.38 31.80
CA ASN A 153 -9.74 22.32 31.75
C ASN A 153 -10.19 21.01 31.10
N TYR A 154 -11.26 20.43 31.64
CA TYR A 154 -11.94 19.29 31.05
C TYR A 154 -13.35 19.72 30.66
N THR A 155 -13.76 19.42 29.43
CA THR A 155 -15.14 19.53 28.98
C THR A 155 -15.65 18.12 28.76
N ILE A 156 -16.71 17.75 29.48
CA ILE A 156 -17.34 16.43 29.36
C ILE A 156 -18.70 16.68 28.74
N ILE A 157 -18.96 16.05 27.60
CA ILE A 157 -20.20 16.12 26.85
C ILE A 157 -20.76 14.71 26.78
N GLU A 158 -21.99 14.54 27.24
CA GLU A 158 -22.69 13.26 27.25
C GLU A 158 -24.01 13.44 26.52
N GLY A 159 -24.36 12.48 25.67
CA GLY A 159 -25.59 12.53 24.89
C GLY A 159 -25.83 11.26 24.11
N THR A 160 -27.10 11.03 23.76
CA THR A 160 -27.56 9.86 23.00
C THR A 160 -28.26 10.26 21.70
N ASP A 161 -28.21 11.54 21.35
CA ASP A 161 -28.89 12.15 20.21
C ASP A 161 -27.89 13.03 19.45
N PRO A 162 -27.75 12.87 18.12
CA PRO A 162 -26.78 13.62 17.34
C PRO A 162 -26.97 15.14 17.41
N SER A 163 -28.23 15.62 17.36
CA SER A 163 -28.56 17.04 17.34
C SER A 163 -28.29 17.72 18.69
N ASP A 164 -28.54 17.02 19.79
CA ASP A 164 -28.20 17.44 21.14
C ASP A 164 -26.69 17.47 21.37
N LEU A 165 -25.95 16.46 20.90
CA LEU A 165 -24.49 16.43 20.98
C LEU A 165 -23.87 17.59 20.19
N ALA A 166 -24.30 17.81 18.95
CA ALA A 166 -23.83 18.94 18.12
C ALA A 166 -24.13 20.29 18.78
N SER A 167 -25.31 20.45 19.38
CA SER A 167 -25.69 21.65 20.13
C SER A 167 -24.82 21.85 21.37
N GLN A 168 -24.54 20.80 22.14
CA GLN A 168 -23.68 20.87 23.33
C GLN A 168 -22.22 21.17 22.96
N ILE A 169 -21.67 20.54 21.92
CA ILE A 169 -20.33 20.83 21.38
C ILE A 169 -20.26 22.30 20.99
N THR A 170 -21.22 22.75 20.21
CA THR A 170 -21.33 24.14 19.72
C THR A 170 -21.38 25.15 20.87
N LEU A 171 -22.27 24.97 21.84
CA LEU A 171 -22.44 25.93 22.94
C LEU A 171 -21.28 25.95 23.95
N ASN A 172 -20.39 24.96 23.91
CA ASN A 172 -19.16 24.95 24.70
C ASN A 172 -18.02 25.74 24.04
N GLU A 173 -18.01 25.88 22.71
CA GLU A 173 -16.93 26.52 21.96
C GLU A 173 -17.30 27.91 21.41
N TRP A 174 -18.56 28.11 21.00
CA TRP A 174 -19.06 29.41 20.53
C TRP A 174 -19.89 30.13 21.59
N SER A 175 -19.59 31.41 21.75
CA SER A 175 -20.45 32.36 22.48
C SER A 175 -21.35 33.17 21.55
N TYR A 176 -21.00 33.25 20.27
CA TYR A 176 -21.70 33.97 19.20
C TYR A 176 -21.24 33.45 17.84
N SER A 177 -22.12 33.41 16.84
CA SER A 177 -21.75 33.21 15.44
C SER A 177 -22.78 33.84 14.51
N ASN A 178 -22.33 34.57 13.48
CA ASN A 178 -23.23 35.11 12.44
C ASN A 178 -23.72 34.03 11.47
N ASN A 179 -22.93 32.97 11.31
CA ASN A 179 -23.18 31.91 10.34
C ASN A 179 -23.25 30.55 11.06
N ALA A 180 -24.01 29.62 10.53
CA ALA A 180 -23.97 28.21 10.93
C ALA A 180 -24.09 27.33 9.69
N VAL A 181 -23.57 26.11 9.79
CA VAL A 181 -23.87 25.05 8.83
C VAL A 181 -24.90 24.14 9.48
N VAL A 182 -25.99 23.87 8.77
CA VAL A 182 -27.00 22.90 9.21
C VAL A 182 -27.03 21.78 8.19
N ALA A 183 -26.74 20.56 8.63
CA ALA A 183 -26.80 19.37 7.79
C ALA A 183 -28.06 18.56 8.08
N VAL A 184 -28.71 18.09 7.01
CA VAL A 184 -29.82 17.14 7.09
C VAL A 184 -29.22 15.75 7.28
N ILE A 185 -29.58 15.08 8.37
CA ILE A 185 -29.04 13.77 8.73
C ILE A 185 -30.14 12.73 8.86
N GLN A 186 -29.73 11.47 8.83
CA GLN A 186 -30.53 10.33 9.23
C GLN A 186 -29.94 9.73 10.52
N GLU A 187 -30.69 9.81 11.61
CA GLU A 187 -30.18 9.48 12.95
C GLU A 187 -29.99 7.97 13.16
N GLU A 188 -30.83 7.16 12.54
CA GLU A 188 -30.85 5.71 12.69
C GLU A 188 -30.36 5.00 11.42
N LYS A 189 -29.54 3.97 11.59
CA LYS A 189 -29.18 3.04 10.51
C LYS A 189 -30.42 2.33 9.99
N SER A 190 -30.53 2.13 8.68
CA SER A 190 -31.66 1.37 8.12
C SER A 190 -31.57 -0.10 8.52
N GLU A 191 -32.48 -0.58 9.38
CA GLU A 191 -32.58 -2.01 9.69
C GLU A 191 -33.28 -2.76 8.56
N ASN A 192 -32.56 -3.68 7.90
CA ASN A 192 -33.06 -4.69 6.94
C ASN A 192 -34.15 -4.14 6.00
N ILE A 193 -33.71 -3.42 4.98
CA ILE A 193 -34.55 -2.77 3.96
C ILE A 193 -35.44 -3.80 3.23
N GLY A 194 -35.07 -5.09 3.25
CA GLY A 194 -35.88 -6.19 2.75
C GLY A 194 -36.06 -6.19 1.24
N ILE A 195 -35.28 -5.37 0.52
CA ILE A 195 -35.23 -5.35 -0.94
C ILE A 195 -34.24 -6.45 -1.35
N VAL A 196 -34.79 -7.46 -2.01
CA VAL A 196 -34.03 -8.55 -2.63
C VAL A 196 -34.42 -8.58 -4.10
N VAL A 197 -33.41 -8.52 -4.96
CA VAL A 197 -33.58 -8.85 -6.37
C VAL A 197 -33.25 -10.32 -6.53
N ASP A 198 -34.12 -11.07 -7.17
CA ASP A 198 -33.97 -12.50 -7.46
C ASP A 198 -34.62 -12.76 -8.81
N ASN A 199 -33.81 -13.11 -9.80
CA ASN A 199 -34.25 -13.28 -11.17
C ASN A 199 -33.36 -14.28 -11.92
N SER A 200 -33.76 -14.63 -13.14
CA SER A 200 -33.02 -15.54 -14.00
C SER A 200 -33.10 -15.14 -15.47
N VAL A 201 -32.06 -15.48 -16.23
CA VAL A 201 -31.99 -15.27 -17.67
C VAL A 201 -31.51 -16.56 -18.35
N ASP A 202 -32.19 -16.93 -19.43
CA ASP A 202 -31.82 -18.08 -20.24
C ASP A 202 -30.91 -17.66 -21.40
N GLY A 203 -29.94 -18.51 -21.72
CA GLY A 203 -29.04 -18.32 -22.86
C GLY A 203 -28.67 -19.63 -23.53
N SER A 204 -27.92 -19.53 -24.63
CA SER A 204 -27.41 -20.71 -25.34
C SER A 204 -26.03 -20.41 -25.92
N LEU A 205 -25.16 -21.41 -25.93
CA LEU A 205 -23.84 -21.35 -26.53
C LEU A 205 -23.76 -22.32 -27.71
N SER A 206 -23.43 -21.79 -28.89
CA SER A 206 -23.33 -22.58 -30.12
C SER A 206 -21.94 -23.23 -30.25
N PRO A 207 -21.86 -24.45 -30.81
CA PRO A 207 -20.60 -25.17 -30.94
C PRO A 207 -19.65 -24.45 -31.90
N LYS A 208 -18.41 -24.27 -31.46
CA LYS A 208 -17.33 -23.62 -32.21
C LYS A 208 -16.00 -24.23 -31.77
N GLU A 209 -15.08 -24.41 -32.72
CA GLU A 209 -13.74 -24.94 -32.42
C GLU A 209 -12.91 -23.91 -31.66
N THR A 210 -12.14 -24.39 -30.67
CA THR A 210 -11.04 -23.64 -30.05
C THR A 210 -10.04 -23.25 -31.12
N ARG A 211 -9.56 -22.01 -31.09
CA ARG A 211 -8.50 -21.56 -32.00
C ARG A 211 -7.17 -21.52 -31.28
N GLU A 212 -6.12 -21.91 -31.99
CA GLU A 212 -4.77 -21.95 -31.48
C GLU A 212 -3.84 -21.07 -32.35
N GLU A 213 -2.98 -20.31 -31.70
CA GLU A 213 -1.83 -19.62 -32.33
C GLU A 213 -0.55 -20.04 -31.60
N HIS A 214 0.54 -20.18 -32.35
CA HIS A 214 1.81 -20.64 -31.80
C HIS A 214 2.99 -19.79 -32.27
N PHE A 215 3.87 -19.44 -31.33
CA PHE A 215 5.08 -18.66 -31.60
C PHE A 215 6.32 -19.33 -30.99
N SER A 216 7.44 -19.27 -31.71
CA SER A 216 8.75 -19.67 -31.20
C SER A 216 9.65 -18.44 -31.06
N VAL A 217 10.14 -18.19 -29.86
CA VAL A 217 10.86 -16.97 -29.48
C VAL A 217 12.24 -17.32 -28.92
N PRO A 218 13.34 -16.75 -29.44
CA PRO A 218 14.69 -17.04 -28.96
C PRO A 218 14.99 -16.31 -27.65
N LYS A 219 15.64 -17.00 -26.70
CA LYS A 219 16.21 -16.42 -25.48
C LYS A 219 17.19 -15.28 -25.81
N THR A 220 17.05 -14.12 -25.17
CA THR A 220 17.88 -12.92 -25.37
C THR A 220 18.74 -12.57 -24.14
N ASN A 221 18.27 -12.82 -22.93
CA ASN A 221 18.78 -12.27 -21.67
C ASN A 221 18.72 -10.73 -21.64
N GLU A 222 17.68 -10.14 -22.25
CA GLU A 222 17.50 -8.68 -22.37
C GLU A 222 16.16 -8.24 -21.80
N VAL A 223 16.15 -7.04 -21.19
CA VAL A 223 14.94 -6.37 -20.64
C VAL A 223 13.93 -5.96 -21.72
N TYR A 224 14.27 -6.08 -22.99
CA TYR A 224 13.43 -5.63 -24.09
C TYR A 224 12.45 -6.74 -24.53
N PRO A 225 11.14 -6.45 -24.53
CA PRO A 225 10.14 -7.44 -24.89
C PRO A 225 10.18 -7.83 -26.38
N GLN A 226 9.94 -9.11 -26.65
CA GLN A 226 9.80 -9.66 -27.99
C GLN A 226 8.33 -9.90 -28.32
N TYR A 227 7.75 -9.06 -29.19
CA TYR A 227 6.32 -9.07 -29.50
C TYR A 227 5.95 -10.00 -30.66
N ASN A 228 4.82 -10.70 -30.52
CA ASN A 228 4.16 -11.47 -31.56
C ASN A 228 2.66 -11.13 -31.60
N GLN A 229 2.18 -10.67 -32.75
CA GLN A 229 0.80 -10.23 -32.92
C GLN A 229 -0.09 -11.34 -33.47
N PHE A 230 -1.35 -11.35 -33.03
CA PHE A 230 -2.41 -12.24 -33.50
C PHE A 230 -3.76 -11.50 -33.54
N THR A 231 -4.82 -12.20 -33.93
CA THR A 231 -6.17 -11.61 -34.03
C THR A 231 -7.19 -12.49 -33.32
N VAL A 232 -7.99 -11.87 -32.44
CA VAL A 232 -9.11 -12.52 -31.74
C VAL A 232 -10.40 -12.30 -32.56
N PRO A 233 -11.02 -13.35 -33.12
CA PRO A 233 -12.24 -13.22 -33.91
C PRO A 233 -13.47 -13.00 -33.04
N GLU A 234 -14.54 -12.50 -33.66
CA GLU A 234 -15.86 -12.39 -33.01
C GLU A 234 -16.37 -13.76 -32.50
N GLY A 235 -16.98 -13.74 -31.31
CA GLY A 235 -17.53 -14.92 -30.64
C GLY A 235 -16.49 -15.80 -29.95
N TYR A 236 -15.27 -15.30 -29.74
CA TYR A 236 -14.31 -15.84 -28.78
C TYR A 236 -14.25 -14.86 -27.61
N LYS A 237 -14.37 -15.37 -26.39
CA LYS A 237 -14.55 -14.53 -25.19
C LYS A 237 -13.58 -14.81 -24.07
N PHE A 238 -12.78 -15.85 -24.20
CA PHE A 238 -11.80 -16.23 -23.21
C PHE A 238 -10.51 -16.67 -23.90
N ILE A 239 -9.36 -16.29 -23.33
CA ILE A 239 -8.04 -16.56 -23.89
C ILE A 239 -7.17 -17.17 -22.79
N THR A 240 -6.47 -18.25 -23.13
CA THR A 240 -5.37 -18.77 -22.32
C THR A 240 -4.08 -18.58 -23.10
N VAL A 241 -3.01 -18.21 -22.39
CA VAL A 241 -1.68 -18.13 -22.97
C VAL A 241 -0.70 -18.81 -22.05
N ARG A 242 0.16 -19.59 -22.66
CA ARG A 242 1.19 -20.36 -21.97
C ARG A 242 2.51 -20.17 -22.67
N SER A 243 3.57 -20.01 -21.90
CA SER A 243 4.92 -20.12 -22.42
C SER A 243 5.65 -21.29 -21.79
N TRP A 244 6.41 -22.05 -22.58
CA TRP A 244 7.21 -23.19 -22.12
C TRP A 244 8.47 -23.39 -22.96
N TYR A 245 9.39 -24.26 -22.54
CA TYR A 245 10.54 -24.65 -23.36
C TYR A 245 11.06 -26.07 -23.07
N PRO A 246 11.63 -26.77 -24.08
CA PRO A 246 12.25 -28.09 -23.87
C PRO A 246 13.46 -28.02 -22.91
N SER A 247 13.41 -28.79 -21.82
CA SER A 247 14.51 -28.86 -20.84
C SER A 247 14.53 -30.18 -20.06
N PHE A 248 15.64 -30.45 -19.39
CA PHE A 248 15.70 -31.42 -18.29
C PHE A 248 15.24 -30.75 -17.00
N TYR A 249 14.69 -31.56 -16.09
CA TYR A 249 14.25 -31.15 -14.77
C TYR A 249 15.05 -31.89 -13.70
N LEU A 250 15.48 -31.20 -12.65
CA LEU A 250 16.09 -31.78 -11.46
C LEU A 250 15.49 -31.15 -10.21
N ASP A 251 14.99 -31.99 -9.32
CA ASP A 251 14.54 -31.63 -7.99
C ASP A 251 15.25 -32.48 -6.93
N VAL A 252 15.78 -31.82 -5.90
CA VAL A 252 16.52 -32.41 -4.78
C VAL A 252 16.03 -31.81 -3.47
N GLY A 253 15.48 -32.66 -2.59
CA GLY A 253 15.09 -32.31 -1.22
C GLY A 253 16.09 -32.79 -0.17
N VAL A 254 16.22 -32.04 0.94
CA VAL A 254 16.92 -32.48 2.16
C VAL A 254 15.88 -32.60 3.29
N PRO A 255 15.95 -33.57 4.21
CA PRO A 255 14.96 -33.70 5.29
C PRO A 255 14.82 -32.42 6.13
N GLY A 256 13.59 -31.89 6.25
CA GLY A 256 13.29 -30.61 6.93
C GLY A 256 13.40 -29.38 6.03
N PHE A 257 13.74 -29.59 4.75
CA PHE A 257 13.79 -28.60 3.68
C PHE A 257 13.57 -29.33 2.34
N GLU A 258 12.40 -29.93 2.20
CA GLU A 258 11.93 -30.60 0.99
C GLU A 258 11.89 -29.59 -0.18
N GLY A 259 12.28 -29.99 -1.40
CA GLY A 259 12.28 -29.09 -2.58
C GLY A 259 13.40 -28.02 -2.64
N ILE A 260 14.43 -28.11 -1.79
CA ILE A 260 15.56 -27.14 -1.70
C ILE A 260 16.14 -26.68 -3.04
N ILE A 261 16.25 -27.60 -4.00
CA ILE A 261 16.77 -27.32 -5.32
C ILE A 261 15.75 -27.87 -6.32
N ASN A 262 15.05 -26.99 -7.01
CA ASN A 262 14.27 -27.29 -8.20
C ASN A 262 14.87 -26.45 -9.34
N MET A 263 15.14 -27.07 -10.50
CA MET A 263 15.76 -26.37 -11.64
C MET A 263 15.46 -27.00 -13.00
N SER A 264 15.48 -26.14 -14.01
CA SER A 264 15.41 -26.48 -15.43
C SER A 264 16.79 -26.36 -16.11
N ILE A 265 17.11 -27.29 -17.02
CA ILE A 265 18.38 -27.32 -17.76
C ILE A 265 18.11 -27.49 -19.26
N PRO A 266 18.39 -26.48 -20.12
CA PRO A 266 19.01 -25.21 -19.77
C PRO A 266 18.03 -24.28 -19.03
N ALA A 267 18.53 -23.43 -18.13
CA ALA A 267 17.69 -22.45 -17.45
C ALA A 267 17.21 -21.33 -18.40
N GLY A 268 15.93 -20.99 -18.30
CA GLY A 268 15.29 -19.84 -18.93
C GLY A 268 14.38 -19.16 -17.92
N ASP A 269 14.34 -17.82 -17.95
CA ASP A 269 13.61 -16.99 -16.99
C ASP A 269 12.97 -15.85 -17.78
N ARG A 270 11.69 -16.04 -18.12
CA ARG A 270 10.95 -15.15 -19.00
C ARG A 270 9.66 -14.75 -18.31
N ASP A 271 9.18 -13.58 -18.69
CA ASP A 271 7.90 -13.04 -18.27
C ASP A 271 7.01 -12.95 -19.48
N LEU A 272 5.81 -13.51 -19.40
CA LEU A 272 4.80 -13.44 -20.44
C LEU A 272 3.94 -12.20 -20.23
N GLN A 273 3.71 -11.43 -21.29
CA GLN A 273 2.72 -10.35 -21.30
C GLN A 273 1.71 -10.56 -22.44
N ILE A 274 0.45 -10.21 -22.18
CA ILE A 274 -0.63 -10.21 -23.16
C ILE A 274 -1.16 -8.79 -23.29
N TYR A 275 -1.37 -8.34 -24.53
CA TYR A 275 -1.93 -7.04 -24.85
C TYR A 275 -3.12 -7.18 -25.79
N CYS A 276 -4.15 -6.37 -25.56
CA CYS A 276 -5.25 -6.14 -26.49
C CYS A 276 -5.25 -4.68 -26.93
N TRP A 277 -5.75 -4.44 -28.14
CA TRP A 277 -5.94 -3.08 -28.62
C TRP A 277 -7.22 -2.49 -28.03
N ASP A 278 -7.10 -1.37 -27.33
CA ASP A 278 -8.21 -0.57 -26.83
C ASP A 278 -8.62 0.44 -27.91
N ASP A 279 -9.69 0.13 -28.62
CA ASP A 279 -10.24 0.98 -29.68
C ASP A 279 -10.75 2.34 -29.17
N ASN A 280 -11.12 2.44 -27.88
CA ASN A 280 -11.63 3.69 -27.32
C ASN A 280 -10.52 4.72 -27.10
N ASN A 281 -9.32 4.25 -26.75
CA ASN A 281 -8.18 5.10 -26.43
C ASN A 281 -7.04 5.04 -27.47
N ASP A 282 -7.20 4.28 -28.56
CA ASP A 282 -6.23 4.12 -29.66
C ASP A 282 -4.84 3.65 -29.16
N GLN A 283 -4.82 2.74 -28.18
CA GLN A 283 -3.59 2.26 -27.53
C GLN A 283 -3.63 0.77 -27.17
N TRP A 284 -2.45 0.20 -26.89
CA TRP A 284 -2.35 -1.16 -26.36
C TRP A 284 -2.62 -1.16 -24.86
N MET A 285 -3.61 -1.95 -24.43
CA MET A 285 -3.87 -2.27 -23.03
C MET A 285 -3.25 -3.63 -22.71
N MET A 286 -2.52 -3.74 -21.60
CA MET A 286 -2.04 -5.04 -21.10
C MET A 286 -3.20 -5.78 -20.44
N ALA A 287 -3.53 -6.96 -20.94
CA ALA A 287 -4.61 -7.81 -20.45
C ALA A 287 -4.15 -8.88 -19.44
N GLY A 288 -2.84 -9.17 -19.39
CA GLY A 288 -2.29 -10.15 -18.47
C GLY A 288 -0.76 -10.13 -18.44
N ILE A 289 -0.20 -10.55 -17.31
CA ILE A 289 1.25 -10.65 -17.10
C ILE A 289 1.58 -11.85 -16.20
N THR A 290 2.73 -12.48 -16.45
CA THR A 290 3.37 -13.47 -15.56
C THR A 290 4.81 -13.03 -15.27
N ASP A 291 5.33 -13.47 -14.14
CA ASP A 291 6.72 -13.23 -13.70
C ASP A 291 7.24 -14.41 -12.87
N ALA A 292 6.88 -15.63 -13.31
CA ALA A 292 7.20 -16.84 -12.60
C ALA A 292 8.72 -17.05 -12.57
N TRP A 293 9.25 -17.50 -11.43
CA TRP A 293 10.66 -17.83 -11.33
C TRP A 293 10.96 -19.18 -12.01
N ASN A 294 11.02 -19.20 -13.35
CA ASN A 294 11.17 -20.42 -14.16
C ASN A 294 12.54 -21.10 -13.96
N ALA A 295 13.52 -20.32 -13.51
CA ALA A 295 14.83 -20.81 -13.14
C ALA A 295 14.78 -21.80 -11.95
N GLN A 296 13.92 -21.54 -10.95
CA GLN A 296 13.77 -22.37 -9.76
C GLN A 296 12.51 -23.24 -9.78
N GLY A 297 11.39 -22.75 -10.31
CA GLY A 297 10.10 -23.44 -10.26
C GLY A 297 9.81 -24.35 -11.47
N GLY A 298 10.58 -24.25 -12.54
CA GLY A 298 10.47 -25.12 -13.72
C GLY A 298 10.15 -24.39 -15.01
N MET A 299 10.10 -25.14 -16.12
CA MET A 299 10.09 -24.58 -17.48
C MET A 299 8.72 -24.13 -18.00
N ASP A 300 7.66 -24.33 -17.24
CA ASP A 300 6.28 -24.28 -17.69
C ASP A 300 5.34 -23.61 -16.66
N LEU A 301 5.81 -22.50 -16.12
CA LEU A 301 5.10 -21.75 -15.07
C LEU A 301 4.40 -20.49 -15.61
N ASP A 302 4.90 -19.91 -16.70
CA ASP A 302 4.26 -18.73 -17.32
C ASP A 302 2.99 -19.13 -18.05
N LYS A 303 1.89 -19.15 -17.31
CA LYS A 303 0.54 -19.39 -17.79
C LYS A 303 -0.35 -18.29 -17.24
N THR A 304 -1.16 -17.72 -18.10
CA THR A 304 -2.18 -16.77 -17.68
C THR A 304 -3.41 -16.90 -18.56
N SER A 305 -4.51 -16.36 -18.09
CA SER A 305 -5.76 -16.33 -18.83
C SER A 305 -6.50 -15.03 -18.55
N CYS A 306 -7.29 -14.60 -19.52
CA CYS A 306 -8.04 -13.36 -19.42
C CYS A 306 -9.33 -13.41 -20.23
N TYR A 307 -10.29 -12.60 -19.83
CA TYR A 307 -11.41 -12.21 -20.67
C TYR A 307 -10.92 -11.56 -21.97
N ALA A 308 -11.57 -11.87 -23.09
CA ALA A 308 -11.28 -11.22 -24.36
C ALA A 308 -12.03 -9.87 -24.45
N TYR A 309 -11.38 -8.82 -23.93
CA TYR A 309 -11.91 -7.45 -23.89
C TYR A 309 -12.35 -6.91 -25.25
N THR A 310 -11.58 -7.16 -26.31
CA THR A 310 -11.90 -6.71 -27.67
C THR A 310 -11.75 -7.83 -28.69
N ASN A 311 -12.59 -7.80 -29.71
CA ASN A 311 -12.32 -8.52 -30.95
C ASN A 311 -11.27 -7.72 -31.73
N GLY A 312 -10.40 -8.39 -32.50
CA GLY A 312 -9.43 -7.72 -33.35
C GLY A 312 -8.00 -7.92 -32.89
N LYS A 313 -7.22 -6.84 -32.77
CA LYS A 313 -5.75 -6.89 -32.65
C LYS A 313 -5.30 -7.25 -31.24
N TRP A 314 -4.47 -8.27 -31.13
CA TRP A 314 -3.85 -8.73 -29.89
C TRP A 314 -2.35 -8.96 -30.09
N SER A 315 -1.59 -8.97 -29.00
CA SER A 315 -0.17 -9.28 -29.01
C SER A 315 0.22 -10.04 -27.75
N VAL A 316 1.12 -11.01 -27.88
CA VAL A 316 1.88 -11.58 -26.76
C VAL A 316 3.31 -11.06 -26.80
N ALA A 317 3.95 -10.95 -25.65
CA ALA A 317 5.36 -10.60 -25.56
C ALA A 317 6.06 -11.45 -24.51
N LEU A 318 7.37 -11.63 -24.69
CA LEU A 318 8.26 -12.21 -23.69
C LEU A 318 9.35 -11.20 -23.35
N THR A 319 9.58 -10.99 -22.07
CA THR A 319 10.77 -10.32 -21.54
C THR A 319 11.65 -11.37 -20.89
N ASP A 320 12.95 -11.41 -21.18
CA ASP A 320 13.83 -12.52 -20.78
C ASP A 320 14.93 -12.01 -19.86
N VAL A 321 14.54 -11.62 -18.65
CA VAL A 321 15.43 -11.20 -17.56
C VAL A 321 14.91 -11.86 -16.30
N PRO A 322 15.79 -12.36 -15.42
CA PRO A 322 15.32 -12.99 -14.20
C PRO A 322 14.52 -12.01 -13.35
N THR A 323 13.22 -12.24 -13.31
CA THR A 323 12.30 -11.69 -12.33
C THR A 323 12.00 -12.78 -11.31
N LYS A 324 11.62 -12.36 -10.10
CA LYS A 324 11.48 -13.27 -8.97
C LYS A 324 10.09 -13.14 -8.38
N SER A 325 9.15 -13.90 -8.92
CA SER A 325 7.97 -14.31 -8.18
C SER A 325 7.96 -15.82 -8.04
N MET A 326 8.17 -16.28 -6.81
CA MET A 326 7.79 -17.61 -6.40
C MET A 326 6.53 -17.43 -5.56
N GLY A 327 5.40 -17.97 -6.02
CA GLY A 327 4.33 -18.32 -5.09
C GLY A 327 4.97 -19.16 -3.99
N ALA A 328 4.78 -18.79 -2.73
CA ALA A 328 5.51 -19.42 -1.63
C ALA A 328 5.13 -20.91 -1.41
N GLU A 329 4.21 -21.41 -2.21
CA GLU A 329 3.88 -22.82 -2.43
C GLU A 329 4.99 -23.64 -3.08
N SER A 330 5.95 -22.99 -3.74
CA SER A 330 7.15 -23.65 -4.28
C SER A 330 8.08 -24.25 -3.21
N LEU A 331 7.78 -24.03 -1.91
CA LEU A 331 8.39 -24.72 -0.77
C LEU A 331 7.67 -26.04 -0.41
N ILE A 332 6.51 -26.31 -1.02
CA ILE A 332 5.74 -27.54 -0.86
C ILE A 332 5.59 -28.15 -2.27
N PRO A 333 6.28 -29.26 -2.59
CA PRO A 333 6.18 -29.87 -3.90
C PRO A 333 4.80 -30.53 -4.03
N ASN A 334 3.83 -29.78 -4.57
CA ASN A 334 2.54 -30.34 -4.96
C ASN A 334 2.68 -31.11 -6.27
N ASP A 335 1.99 -32.25 -6.35
CA ASP A 335 1.90 -33.07 -7.55
C ASP A 335 1.23 -32.26 -8.66
N ILE A 336 2.04 -31.73 -9.59
CA ILE A 336 1.58 -31.00 -10.78
C ILE A 336 0.58 -31.88 -11.55
N ARG A 337 -0.69 -31.48 -11.58
CA ARG A 337 -1.73 -32.19 -12.33
C ARG A 337 -1.52 -31.98 -13.84
N PRO A 338 -1.63 -33.03 -14.66
CA PRO A 338 -1.41 -32.92 -16.10
C PRO A 338 -2.52 -32.10 -16.76
N THR A 339 -2.20 -30.90 -17.21
CA THR A 339 -2.95 -30.21 -18.28
C THR A 339 -2.82 -31.06 -19.54
N GLY A 340 -3.92 -31.37 -20.23
CA GLY A 340 -4.04 -32.42 -21.26
C GLY A 340 -3.13 -32.37 -22.52
N LEU A 341 -2.00 -31.66 -22.51
CA LEU A 341 -1.03 -31.54 -23.61
C LEU A 341 0.43 -31.72 -23.09
N GLU A 342 1.18 -32.56 -23.83
CA GLU A 342 2.48 -33.22 -23.53
C GLU A 342 2.94 -33.37 -22.05
N VAL A 343 2.89 -34.64 -21.60
CA VAL A 343 3.20 -35.12 -20.24
C VAL A 343 4.69 -35.01 -19.89
N GLN A 344 5.01 -34.33 -18.79
CA GLN A 344 6.31 -34.39 -18.11
C GLN A 344 6.66 -35.86 -17.78
N LYS A 345 7.86 -36.31 -18.17
CA LYS A 345 8.29 -37.69 -17.87
C LYS A 345 9.20 -37.71 -16.66
N HIS A 346 8.64 -38.05 -15.50
CA HIS A 346 9.37 -38.15 -14.24
C HIS A 346 9.93 -39.55 -13.98
N ARG A 347 11.09 -39.60 -13.34
CA ARG A 347 11.58 -40.77 -12.60
C ARG A 347 12.11 -40.28 -11.26
N SER A 348 11.50 -40.73 -10.18
CA SER A 348 11.95 -40.44 -8.82
C SER A 348 12.78 -41.59 -8.25
N LEU A 349 13.81 -41.26 -7.49
CA LEU A 349 14.58 -42.19 -6.68
C LEU A 349 14.91 -41.54 -5.34
N SER A 350 14.18 -41.91 -4.28
CA SER A 350 14.32 -41.31 -2.95
C SER A 350 14.10 -39.78 -3.01
N SER A 351 15.02 -38.96 -2.50
CA SER A 351 14.90 -37.50 -2.41
C SER A 351 15.35 -36.76 -3.69
N ILE A 352 15.44 -37.47 -4.82
CA ILE A 352 15.85 -36.91 -6.11
C ILE A 352 14.79 -37.25 -7.16
N SER A 353 14.26 -36.21 -7.78
CA SER A 353 13.33 -36.29 -8.91
C SER A 353 14.03 -35.77 -10.16
N PHE A 354 14.04 -36.56 -11.24
CA PHE A 354 14.62 -36.15 -12.53
C PHE A 354 13.63 -36.39 -13.67
N GLY A 355 13.54 -35.44 -14.59
CA GLY A 355 12.58 -35.48 -15.68
C GLY A 355 13.01 -34.74 -16.94
N ARG A 356 12.11 -34.71 -17.92
CA ARG A 356 12.29 -33.94 -19.17
C ARG A 356 10.98 -33.38 -19.71
N TYR A 357 11.07 -32.21 -20.35
CA TYR A 357 10.03 -31.56 -21.14
C TYR A 357 10.44 -31.53 -22.63
N GLY A 358 9.57 -31.95 -23.54
CA GLY A 358 9.91 -32.16 -24.96
C GLY A 358 10.87 -33.34 -25.20
N THR A 359 11.16 -33.64 -26.46
CA THR A 359 12.00 -34.78 -26.85
C THR A 359 13.48 -34.56 -26.50
N PHE A 360 14.23 -35.67 -26.32
CA PHE A 360 15.67 -35.59 -26.02
C PHE A 360 16.46 -34.80 -27.08
N LEU A 361 16.06 -34.88 -28.35
CA LEU A 361 16.71 -34.15 -29.43
C LEU A 361 16.41 -32.65 -29.38
N GLU A 362 15.18 -32.27 -29.00
CA GLU A 362 14.80 -30.86 -28.80
C GLU A 362 15.57 -30.25 -27.64
N ILE A 363 15.67 -30.94 -26.51
CA ILE A 363 16.44 -30.46 -25.35
C ILE A 363 17.91 -30.25 -25.72
N LEU A 364 18.54 -31.21 -26.43
CA LEU A 364 19.92 -31.05 -26.87
C LEU A 364 20.13 -29.88 -27.84
N LYS A 365 19.12 -29.54 -28.67
CA LYS A 365 19.15 -28.32 -29.49
C LYS A 365 19.01 -27.08 -28.61
N ASN A 366 18.10 -27.13 -27.62
CA ASN A 366 17.82 -26.04 -26.69
C ASN A 366 19.02 -25.69 -25.81
N MET A 367 19.87 -26.67 -25.45
CA MET A 367 21.12 -26.45 -24.70
C MET A 367 22.11 -25.50 -25.40
N ARG A 368 21.98 -25.26 -26.71
CA ARG A 368 22.83 -24.30 -27.45
C ARG A 368 22.23 -22.90 -27.49
N ASN A 369 20.93 -22.81 -27.70
CA ASN A 369 20.16 -21.57 -27.67
C ASN A 369 18.74 -21.91 -27.25
N THR A 370 18.33 -21.46 -26.07
CA THR A 370 16.99 -21.74 -25.55
C THR A 370 15.95 -21.05 -26.44
N MET A 371 14.98 -21.80 -26.93
CA MET A 371 13.84 -21.33 -27.71
C MET A 371 12.58 -21.52 -26.86
N TYR A 372 11.99 -20.41 -26.46
CA TYR A 372 10.69 -20.37 -25.81
C TYR A 372 9.58 -20.66 -26.83
N GLN A 373 8.57 -21.38 -26.39
CA GLN A 373 7.34 -21.65 -27.11
C GLN A 373 6.23 -20.83 -26.44
N ILE A 374 5.34 -20.26 -27.23
CA ILE A 374 4.14 -19.57 -26.74
C ILE A 374 2.96 -20.18 -27.46
N ASP A 375 2.01 -20.69 -26.70
CA ASP A 375 0.73 -21.20 -27.18
C ASP A 375 -0.37 -20.27 -26.70
N VAL A 376 -1.22 -19.84 -27.62
CA VAL A 376 -2.41 -19.02 -27.35
C VAL A 376 -3.63 -19.83 -27.75
N GLU A 377 -4.54 -20.08 -26.83
CA GLU A 377 -5.82 -20.75 -27.11
C GLU A 377 -6.97 -19.77 -26.90
N MET A 378 -7.92 -19.73 -27.83
CA MET A 378 -9.08 -18.85 -27.80
C MET A 378 -10.35 -19.68 -27.73
N TYR A 379 -11.15 -19.42 -26.71
CA TYR A 379 -12.34 -20.19 -26.35
C TYR A 379 -13.63 -19.46 -26.73
N PRO A 380 -14.64 -20.17 -27.28
CA PRO A 380 -15.90 -19.57 -27.65
C PRO A 380 -16.72 -19.17 -26.42
N GLY A 381 -17.49 -18.09 -26.56
CA GLY A 381 -18.40 -17.63 -25.52
C GLY A 381 -19.41 -16.61 -26.00
N VAL A 382 -20.32 -16.25 -25.11
CA VAL A 382 -21.43 -15.33 -25.33
C VAL A 382 -21.54 -14.34 -24.17
N MET A 383 -21.95 -13.11 -24.48
CA MET A 383 -22.25 -12.06 -23.49
C MET A 383 -23.75 -12.01 -23.24
N ILE A 384 -24.13 -11.77 -21.99
CA ILE A 384 -25.52 -11.64 -21.56
C ILE A 384 -25.64 -10.39 -20.70
N ASP A 385 -26.63 -9.57 -21.00
CA ASP A 385 -26.97 -8.41 -20.19
C ASP A 385 -27.79 -8.82 -18.97
N ILE A 386 -27.42 -8.33 -17.78
CA ILE A 386 -28.28 -8.38 -16.61
C ILE A 386 -29.21 -7.16 -16.70
N GLU A 387 -30.51 -7.39 -16.87
CA GLU A 387 -31.49 -6.31 -17.04
C GLU A 387 -31.76 -5.55 -15.72
N ASP A 388 -31.66 -6.24 -14.59
CA ASP A 388 -31.83 -5.64 -13.26
C ASP A 388 -30.59 -4.82 -12.88
N ILE A 389 -30.78 -3.56 -12.53
CA ILE A 389 -29.71 -2.62 -12.19
C ILE A 389 -29.47 -2.64 -10.67
N PRO A 390 -28.24 -2.85 -10.20
CA PRO A 390 -27.91 -2.74 -8.78
C PRO A 390 -28.23 -1.33 -8.25
N SER A 391 -28.98 -1.27 -7.16
CA SER A 391 -29.28 -0.03 -6.45
C SER A 391 -28.17 0.32 -5.45
N TYR A 392 -28.21 1.54 -4.93
CA TYR A 392 -27.35 2.00 -3.84
C TYR A 392 -27.33 1.00 -2.67
N GLY A 393 -26.15 0.68 -2.14
CA GLY A 393 -26.01 -0.27 -1.01
C GLY A 393 -26.27 -1.73 -1.38
N CYS A 394 -26.00 -2.13 -2.63
CA CYS A 394 -26.14 -3.52 -3.09
C CYS A 394 -25.09 -4.44 -2.43
N ARG A 395 -25.53 -5.52 -1.78
CA ARG A 395 -24.70 -6.50 -1.05
C ARG A 395 -25.09 -7.94 -1.34
N ASP A 396 -24.24 -8.86 -0.93
CA ASP A 396 -24.45 -10.31 -0.95
C ASP A 396 -24.87 -10.83 -2.34
N ALA A 397 -24.21 -10.34 -3.39
CA ALA A 397 -24.51 -10.70 -4.76
C ALA A 397 -24.10 -12.14 -5.06
N LYS A 398 -25.03 -12.91 -5.65
CA LYS A 398 -24.89 -14.34 -5.95
C LYS A 398 -25.26 -14.57 -7.41
N PHE A 399 -24.45 -15.34 -8.10
CA PHE A 399 -24.67 -15.76 -9.47
C PHE A 399 -24.52 -17.26 -9.56
N LYS A 400 -25.44 -17.93 -10.24
CA LYS A 400 -25.43 -19.37 -10.44
C LYS A 400 -25.74 -19.68 -11.89
N LEU A 401 -24.82 -20.36 -12.56
CA LEU A 401 -24.96 -20.83 -13.92
C LEU A 401 -25.26 -22.33 -13.91
N SER A 402 -26.32 -22.76 -14.59
CA SER A 402 -26.68 -24.17 -14.76
C SER A 402 -26.94 -24.49 -16.23
N TRP A 403 -26.54 -25.68 -16.71
CA TRP A 403 -26.73 -26.08 -18.11
C TRP A 403 -27.18 -27.54 -18.27
N ASN A 404 -27.53 -27.93 -19.50
CA ASN A 404 -28.20 -29.22 -19.77
C ASN A 404 -27.29 -30.35 -20.28
N ASP A 405 -26.06 -30.06 -20.71
CA ASP A 405 -25.12 -31.05 -21.26
C ASP A 405 -23.96 -31.36 -20.30
N GLN A 406 -23.94 -32.59 -19.76
CA GLN A 406 -22.89 -33.07 -18.85
C GLN A 406 -21.51 -33.27 -19.49
N ASN A 407 -21.40 -33.18 -20.82
CA ASN A 407 -20.14 -33.33 -21.53
C ASN A 407 -19.49 -31.98 -21.87
N VAL A 408 -20.11 -30.87 -21.48
CA VAL A 408 -19.61 -29.52 -21.72
C VAL A 408 -19.28 -28.89 -20.39
N ASP A 409 -18.07 -28.36 -20.27
CA ASP A 409 -17.66 -27.54 -19.13
C ASP A 409 -17.85 -26.07 -19.49
N LEU A 410 -18.74 -25.38 -18.76
CA LEU A 410 -18.95 -23.94 -18.87
C LEU A 410 -18.35 -23.22 -17.68
N GLY A 411 -17.72 -22.09 -17.96
CA GLY A 411 -17.33 -21.08 -16.97
C GLY A 411 -18.02 -19.75 -17.27
N PHE A 412 -18.00 -18.84 -16.30
CA PHE A 412 -18.47 -17.50 -16.54
C PHE A 412 -17.71 -16.42 -15.76
N SER A 413 -17.75 -15.21 -16.30
CA SER A 413 -17.19 -14.01 -15.68
C SER A 413 -18.25 -12.92 -15.56
N LEU A 414 -18.22 -12.22 -14.43
CA LEU A 414 -18.97 -10.98 -14.23
C LEU A 414 -18.15 -9.82 -14.79
N ILE A 415 -18.72 -9.11 -15.76
CA ILE A 415 -18.11 -7.94 -16.39
C ILE A 415 -18.82 -6.70 -15.83
N GLY A 416 -18.04 -5.79 -15.28
CA GLY A 416 -18.53 -4.54 -14.71
C GLY A 416 -18.75 -3.44 -15.75
N PRO A 417 -19.36 -2.31 -15.36
CA PRO A 417 -19.73 -1.23 -16.28
C PRO A 417 -18.54 -0.57 -16.99
N SER A 418 -17.33 -0.61 -16.45
CA SER A 418 -16.12 -0.09 -17.11
C SER A 418 -15.53 -1.10 -18.11
N GLY A 419 -16.11 -2.30 -18.21
CA GLY A 419 -15.62 -3.41 -19.02
C GLY A 419 -14.62 -4.32 -18.30
N GLU A 420 -14.37 -4.08 -17.01
CA GLU A 420 -13.47 -4.88 -16.17
C GLU A 420 -14.04 -6.27 -15.86
N GLU A 421 -13.18 -7.30 -15.85
CA GLU A 421 -13.55 -8.62 -15.36
C GLU A 421 -13.55 -8.61 -13.82
N VAL A 422 -14.69 -8.30 -13.20
CA VAL A 422 -14.82 -8.16 -11.74
C VAL A 422 -14.44 -9.44 -11.02
N LEU A 423 -14.98 -10.57 -11.49
CA LEU A 423 -14.72 -11.89 -10.92
C LEU A 423 -15.03 -12.96 -11.97
N SER A 424 -14.33 -14.09 -11.91
CA SER A 424 -14.50 -15.18 -12.86
C SER A 424 -14.44 -16.54 -12.16
N THR A 425 -15.27 -17.49 -12.59
CA THR A 425 -15.24 -18.87 -12.08
C THR A 425 -13.95 -19.60 -12.48
N ARG A 426 -13.11 -19.02 -13.34
CA ARG A 426 -11.76 -19.52 -13.65
C ARG A 426 -10.77 -19.31 -12.51
N SER A 427 -11.11 -18.46 -11.54
CA SER A 427 -10.21 -18.15 -10.44
C SER A 427 -10.40 -19.16 -9.31
N PRO A 428 -9.31 -19.68 -8.71
CA PRO A 428 -9.38 -20.50 -7.52
C PRO A 428 -10.25 -19.91 -6.40
N GLY A 429 -11.02 -20.77 -5.71
CA GLY A 429 -11.83 -20.38 -4.56
C GLY A 429 -13.07 -19.51 -4.87
N VAL A 430 -13.38 -19.24 -6.15
CA VAL A 430 -14.57 -18.45 -6.52
C VAL A 430 -15.85 -19.27 -6.52
N SER A 431 -15.81 -20.46 -7.14
CA SER A 431 -16.98 -21.34 -7.27
C SER A 431 -16.94 -22.45 -6.23
N THR A 432 -18.07 -22.67 -5.55
CA THR A 432 -18.23 -23.76 -4.58
C THR A 432 -18.42 -25.12 -5.25
N SER A 433 -18.79 -25.13 -6.53
CA SER A 433 -18.93 -26.33 -7.37
C SER A 433 -17.63 -26.80 -8.00
N CYS A 434 -16.57 -26.01 -7.87
CA CYS A 434 -15.24 -26.35 -8.37
C CYS A 434 -14.38 -26.89 -7.21
N HIS A 435 -13.81 -28.08 -7.36
CA HIS A 435 -12.83 -28.57 -6.38
C HIS A 435 -11.52 -27.83 -6.56
N PHE A 436 -11.11 -27.17 -5.48
CA PHE A 436 -9.80 -26.58 -5.33
C PHE A 436 -9.13 -27.19 -4.11
N ASP A 437 -7.84 -27.49 -4.22
CA ASP A 437 -7.06 -27.97 -3.08
C ASP A 437 -6.68 -26.72 -2.28
N GLU A 438 -7.31 -26.51 -1.10
CA GLU A 438 -7.10 -25.31 -0.28
C GLU A 438 -5.63 -25.08 0.09
N ASP A 439 -4.80 -26.12 0.01
CA ASP A 439 -3.35 -26.10 0.26
C ASP A 439 -2.50 -25.79 -1.00
N ASN A 440 -3.11 -25.41 -2.15
CA ASN A 440 -2.43 -25.24 -3.44
C ASN A 440 -3.02 -24.09 -4.31
N HIS A 441 -2.75 -22.83 -3.94
CA HIS A 441 -2.82 -21.55 -4.70
C HIS A 441 -2.01 -21.51 -6.00
N ASP A 442 -2.06 -22.58 -6.81
CA ASP A 442 -1.56 -22.55 -8.18
C ASP A 442 -2.56 -21.86 -9.09
N ASP A 443 -2.41 -20.54 -9.23
CA ASP A 443 -3.19 -19.68 -10.14
C ASP A 443 -3.08 -20.10 -11.62
N THR A 444 -2.19 -21.05 -11.96
CA THR A 444 -2.04 -21.57 -13.33
C THR A 444 -3.04 -22.68 -13.68
N ILE A 445 -3.76 -23.22 -12.70
CA ILE A 445 -4.78 -24.25 -12.92
C ILE A 445 -6.16 -23.61 -12.95
N ILE A 446 -6.82 -23.68 -14.10
CA ILE A 446 -8.21 -23.24 -14.22
C ILE A 446 -9.10 -24.32 -13.58
N PRO A 447 -9.81 -24.01 -12.48
CA PRO A 447 -10.70 -24.94 -11.84
C PRO A 447 -11.91 -25.18 -12.75
N LEU A 448 -12.31 -26.45 -12.88
CA LEU A 448 -13.49 -26.86 -13.64
C LEU A 448 -14.59 -27.34 -12.69
N PRO A 449 -15.86 -27.01 -12.96
CA PRO A 449 -16.97 -27.44 -12.12
C PRO A 449 -17.24 -28.93 -12.24
N GLU A 450 -17.65 -29.58 -11.14
CA GLU A 450 -18.20 -30.94 -11.21
C GLU A 450 -19.68 -30.92 -11.60
N GLY A 451 -19.98 -31.42 -12.80
CA GLY A 451 -21.35 -31.53 -13.28
C GLY A 451 -21.76 -30.36 -14.17
N THR A 452 -23.01 -29.91 -14.04
CA THR A 452 -23.60 -28.93 -14.96
C THR A 452 -24.03 -27.64 -14.26
N GLU A 453 -23.29 -27.26 -13.22
CA GLU A 453 -23.56 -26.09 -12.39
C GLU A 453 -22.25 -25.47 -11.90
N THR A 454 -22.20 -24.14 -11.85
CA THR A 454 -21.11 -23.38 -11.21
C THR A 454 -21.67 -22.08 -10.64
N ASP A 455 -21.02 -21.52 -9.63
CA ASP A 455 -21.51 -20.35 -8.92
C ASP A 455 -20.40 -19.33 -8.61
N MET A 456 -20.83 -18.14 -8.21
CA MET A 456 -19.99 -17.02 -7.84
C MET A 456 -20.72 -16.18 -6.80
N ARG A 457 -19.98 -15.74 -5.77
CA ARG A 457 -20.49 -14.83 -4.74
C ARG A 457 -19.57 -13.64 -4.60
N LEU A 458 -20.16 -12.46 -4.46
CA LEU A 458 -19.46 -11.21 -4.22
C LEU A 458 -20.05 -10.57 -2.98
N GLU A 459 -19.22 -9.81 -2.27
CA GLU A 459 -19.65 -9.02 -1.14
C GLU A 459 -20.59 -7.89 -1.62
N ARG A 460 -20.27 -7.24 -2.74
CA ARG A 460 -21.06 -6.14 -3.30
C ARG A 460 -21.02 -5.99 -4.81
N LEU A 461 -22.00 -5.25 -5.32
CA LEU A 461 -22.00 -4.63 -6.64
C LEU A 461 -22.05 -3.11 -6.46
N GLY A 462 -21.53 -2.37 -7.43
CA GLY A 462 -21.64 -0.92 -7.46
C GLY A 462 -22.89 -0.45 -8.19
N GLU A 463 -23.34 0.76 -7.88
CA GLU A 463 -24.47 1.39 -8.58
C GLU A 463 -24.09 1.72 -10.03
N CYS A 464 -24.96 1.42 -11.00
CA CYS A 464 -24.73 1.73 -12.42
C CYS A 464 -25.32 3.09 -12.82
N LEU A 465 -24.70 3.76 -13.78
CA LEU A 465 -25.32 4.92 -14.44
C LEU A 465 -26.51 4.51 -15.31
N PRO A 466 -27.43 5.45 -15.62
CA PRO A 466 -28.51 5.19 -16.57
C PRO A 466 -28.00 4.71 -17.93
N GLY A 467 -28.39 3.50 -18.33
CA GLY A 467 -27.99 2.87 -19.59
C GLY A 467 -26.75 1.98 -19.50
N GLU A 468 -26.13 1.89 -18.32
CA GLU A 468 -25.11 0.89 -18.00
C GLU A 468 -25.73 -0.31 -17.27
N ASN A 469 -25.08 -1.46 -17.38
CA ASN A 469 -25.47 -2.69 -16.73
C ASN A 469 -24.25 -3.58 -16.48
N TYR A 470 -24.36 -4.47 -15.49
CA TYR A 470 -23.45 -5.60 -15.39
C TYR A 470 -23.77 -6.62 -16.49
N GLN A 471 -22.74 -7.32 -16.94
CA GLN A 471 -22.87 -8.35 -17.95
C GLN A 471 -22.23 -9.66 -17.48
N ILE A 472 -22.72 -10.77 -18.01
CA ILE A 472 -22.14 -12.08 -17.75
C ILE A 472 -21.58 -12.62 -19.07
N CYS A 473 -20.30 -12.96 -19.03
CA CYS A 473 -19.62 -13.65 -20.11
C CYS A 473 -19.65 -15.15 -19.82
N VAL A 474 -20.42 -15.93 -20.56
CA VAL A 474 -20.39 -17.41 -20.49
C VAL A 474 -19.48 -17.95 -21.57
N PHE A 475 -18.50 -18.78 -21.20
CA PHE A 475 -17.54 -19.39 -22.13
C PHE A 475 -17.43 -20.89 -21.92
N SER A 476 -17.06 -21.61 -22.98
CA SER A 476 -16.81 -23.04 -22.91
C SER A 476 -15.33 -23.33 -22.67
N MET A 477 -15.05 -24.20 -21.70
CA MET A 477 -13.70 -24.63 -21.32
C MET A 477 -13.24 -25.89 -22.09
N GLY A 478 -13.86 -26.18 -23.23
CA GLY A 478 -13.54 -27.32 -24.08
C GLY A 478 -14.28 -27.31 -25.41
N GLU A 479 -14.10 -28.37 -26.21
CA GLU A 479 -14.80 -28.49 -27.49
C GLU A 479 -16.27 -28.89 -27.27
N MET A 480 -17.18 -28.14 -27.90
CA MET A 480 -18.61 -28.43 -27.89
C MET A 480 -19.04 -29.13 -29.18
N SER A 481 -19.78 -30.24 -29.04
CA SER A 481 -20.30 -31.01 -30.18
C SER A 481 -21.74 -30.63 -30.58
N SER A 482 -22.47 -29.96 -29.70
CA SER A 482 -23.83 -29.46 -29.90
C SER A 482 -24.05 -28.13 -29.19
N THR A 483 -25.13 -27.43 -29.54
CA THR A 483 -25.58 -26.25 -28.78
C THR A 483 -25.99 -26.66 -27.38
N THR A 484 -25.52 -25.92 -26.37
CA THR A 484 -25.85 -26.13 -24.97
C THR A 484 -26.67 -24.95 -24.46
N ASP A 485 -27.85 -25.24 -23.92
CA ASP A 485 -28.70 -24.23 -23.29
C ASP A 485 -28.33 -24.14 -21.80
N PHE A 486 -28.37 -22.94 -21.27
CA PHE A 486 -28.05 -22.66 -19.87
C PHE A 486 -29.00 -21.61 -19.29
N THR A 487 -29.10 -21.61 -17.97
CA THR A 487 -29.85 -20.63 -17.18
C THR A 487 -28.88 -20.00 -16.18
N LEU A 488 -28.89 -18.68 -16.13
CA LEU A 488 -28.19 -17.88 -15.13
C LEU A 488 -29.23 -17.37 -14.13
N GLU A 489 -29.11 -17.80 -12.87
CA GLU A 489 -29.85 -17.26 -11.74
C GLU A 489 -28.96 -16.23 -11.02
N TYR A 490 -29.54 -15.11 -10.61
CA TYR A 490 -28.82 -14.10 -9.85
C TYR A 490 -29.69 -13.48 -8.76
N SER A 491 -29.06 -13.10 -7.66
CA SER A 491 -29.70 -12.34 -6.60
C SER A 491 -28.73 -11.43 -5.86
N TRP A 492 -29.27 -10.38 -5.27
CA TRP A 492 -28.55 -9.48 -4.36
C TRP A 492 -29.55 -8.78 -3.44
N GLU A 493 -29.02 -8.23 -2.36
CA GLU A 493 -29.79 -7.55 -1.32
C GLU A 493 -29.39 -6.07 -1.24
N GLN A 494 -30.27 -5.23 -0.72
CA GLN A 494 -29.94 -3.84 -0.39
C GLN A 494 -29.90 -3.67 1.13
N ASN A 495 -28.75 -3.25 1.66
CA ASN A 495 -28.56 -3.08 3.11
C ASN A 495 -28.56 -1.61 3.55
N MET A 496 -28.42 -0.66 2.63
CA MET A 496 -28.40 0.78 2.91
C MET A 496 -29.28 1.56 1.93
N THR A 497 -29.99 2.59 2.42
CA THR A 497 -30.78 3.47 1.55
C THR A 497 -29.93 4.65 1.05
N ARG A 498 -30.30 5.20 -0.12
CA ARG A 498 -29.68 6.42 -0.65
C ARG A 498 -29.81 7.60 0.33
N GLU A 499 -30.97 7.73 0.98
CA GLU A 499 -31.25 8.79 1.97
C GLU A 499 -30.28 8.72 3.16
N GLU A 500 -29.97 7.52 3.64
CA GLU A 500 -28.98 7.31 4.70
C GLU A 500 -27.57 7.70 4.26
N GLY A 501 -27.16 7.28 3.05
CA GLY A 501 -25.88 7.68 2.45
C GLY A 501 -25.75 9.19 2.25
N ASP A 502 -26.82 9.83 1.81
CA ASP A 502 -26.89 11.28 1.58
C ASP A 502 -26.90 12.08 2.88
N GLY A 503 -27.51 11.54 3.94
CA GLY A 503 -27.46 12.11 5.29
C GLY A 503 -26.04 12.11 5.87
N LEU A 504 -25.33 10.98 5.74
CA LEU A 504 -23.91 10.89 6.14
C LEU A 504 -23.03 11.84 5.31
N ALA A 505 -23.27 11.94 4.00
CA ALA A 505 -22.56 12.89 3.14
C ALA A 505 -22.85 14.34 3.52
N SER A 506 -24.10 14.66 3.85
CA SER A 506 -24.50 16.01 4.27
C SER A 506 -23.78 16.44 5.54
N ALA A 507 -23.65 15.54 6.52
CA ALA A 507 -22.86 15.79 7.73
C ALA A 507 -21.35 15.89 7.44
N THR A 508 -20.83 15.02 6.57
CA THR A 508 -19.41 14.96 6.19
C THR A 508 -18.96 16.25 5.51
N GLU A 509 -19.64 16.65 4.43
CA GLU A 509 -19.35 17.90 3.71
C GLU A 509 -19.70 19.13 4.54
N GLY A 510 -20.76 19.04 5.35
CA GLY A 510 -21.12 20.07 6.31
C GLY A 510 -20.01 20.34 7.33
N ALA A 511 -19.32 19.30 7.82
CA ALA A 511 -18.21 19.44 8.75
C ALA A 511 -16.99 20.11 8.12
N VAL A 512 -16.64 19.72 6.89
CA VAL A 512 -15.55 20.36 6.12
C VAL A 512 -15.88 21.83 5.87
N LEU A 513 -17.09 22.12 5.39
CA LEU A 513 -17.51 23.50 5.12
C LEU A 513 -17.57 24.34 6.39
N ALA A 514 -18.09 23.80 7.49
CA ALA A 514 -18.14 24.46 8.79
C ALA A 514 -16.73 24.85 9.28
N SER A 515 -15.75 23.97 9.07
CA SER A 515 -14.34 24.24 9.36
C SER A 515 -13.78 25.38 8.51
N VAL A 516 -14.01 25.36 7.19
CA VAL A 516 -13.57 26.40 6.25
C VAL A 516 -14.19 27.77 6.57
N LEU A 517 -15.43 27.78 7.06
CA LEU A 517 -16.17 29.00 7.42
C LEU A 517 -16.00 29.43 8.88
N ASN A 518 -15.26 28.66 9.70
CA ASN A 518 -15.19 28.83 11.15
C ASN A 518 -16.57 29.06 11.78
N SER A 519 -17.48 28.13 11.52
CA SER A 519 -18.88 28.19 11.91
C SER A 519 -19.28 26.88 12.60
N PRO A 520 -20.28 26.88 13.51
CA PRO A 520 -20.77 25.66 14.11
C PRO A 520 -21.48 24.76 13.09
N LEU A 521 -21.33 23.44 13.26
CA LEU A 521 -22.14 22.43 12.58
C LEU A 521 -23.27 21.99 13.51
N LEU A 522 -24.51 22.06 13.01
CA LEU A 522 -25.70 21.58 13.68
C LEU A 522 -26.49 20.64 12.76
N TYR A 523 -27.39 19.87 13.34
CA TYR A 523 -28.15 18.86 12.61
C TYR A 523 -29.65 19.12 12.61
N THR A 524 -30.30 18.66 11.55
CA THR A 524 -31.75 18.53 11.42
C THR A 524 -32.07 17.18 10.80
N THR A 525 -33.27 16.67 11.02
CA THR A 525 -33.77 15.51 10.27
C THR A 525 -34.55 15.98 9.04
N ALA A 526 -34.81 15.08 8.09
CA ALA A 526 -35.63 15.36 6.91
C ALA A 526 -37.04 15.89 7.28
N SER A 527 -37.61 15.39 8.37
CA SER A 527 -39.00 15.69 8.74
C SER A 527 -39.18 16.88 9.68
N LYS A 528 -38.14 17.26 10.42
CA LYS A 528 -38.24 18.27 11.49
C LYS A 528 -36.88 18.83 11.90
N CYS A 529 -36.84 20.13 12.22
CA CYS A 529 -35.72 20.77 12.91
C CYS A 529 -35.85 20.57 14.44
N PRO A 530 -34.89 19.91 15.09
CA PRO A 530 -34.91 19.72 16.55
C PRO A 530 -34.93 21.05 17.29
N GLN A 531 -35.67 21.09 18.42
CA GLN A 531 -35.78 22.31 19.23
C GLN A 531 -34.42 22.75 19.78
N THR A 532 -33.54 21.80 20.08
CA THR A 532 -32.19 22.06 20.57
C THR A 532 -31.32 22.73 19.51
N THR A 533 -31.45 22.35 18.24
CA THR A 533 -30.84 23.06 17.10
C THR A 533 -31.38 24.50 17.01
N ILE A 534 -32.70 24.69 17.05
CA ILE A 534 -33.34 26.02 16.99
C ILE A 534 -32.87 26.92 18.13
N ASP A 535 -32.90 26.41 19.36
CA ASP A 535 -32.50 27.16 20.55
C ASP A 535 -31.02 27.54 20.50
N THR A 536 -30.17 26.67 19.93
CA THR A 536 -28.75 26.92 19.74
C THR A 536 -28.51 28.03 18.71
N LEU A 537 -29.18 27.98 17.56
CA LEU A 537 -29.12 29.02 16.53
C LEU A 537 -29.51 30.40 17.11
N LEU A 538 -30.63 30.46 17.84
CA LEU A 538 -31.12 31.68 18.48
C LEU A 538 -30.16 32.20 19.55
N LYS A 539 -29.57 31.30 20.35
CA LYS A 539 -28.65 31.66 21.44
C LYS A 539 -27.32 32.20 20.92
N LEU A 540 -26.83 31.67 19.80
CA LEU A 540 -25.61 32.15 19.14
C LEU A 540 -25.83 33.43 18.32
N GLY A 541 -27.08 33.79 18.02
CA GLY A 541 -27.41 34.93 17.19
C GLY A 541 -27.08 34.71 15.71
N VAL A 542 -27.34 33.50 15.21
CA VAL A 542 -27.07 33.14 13.80
C VAL A 542 -28.04 33.88 12.88
N ASP A 543 -27.49 34.57 11.89
CA ASP A 543 -28.25 35.30 10.88
C ASP A 543 -28.35 34.49 9.57
N ASN A 544 -27.29 33.77 9.20
CA ASN A 544 -27.18 33.06 7.92
C ASN A 544 -26.86 31.57 8.11
N ILE A 545 -27.55 30.71 7.37
CA ILE A 545 -27.33 29.26 7.35
C ILE A 545 -26.83 28.83 5.96
N GLU A 546 -25.77 28.05 5.94
CA GLU A 546 -25.41 27.18 4.81
C GLU A 546 -26.09 25.83 5.06
N LEU A 547 -27.16 25.52 4.34
CA LEU A 547 -27.97 24.31 4.54
C LEU A 547 -27.48 23.20 3.60
N ILE A 548 -27.03 22.08 4.17
CA ILE A 548 -26.58 20.90 3.42
C ILE A 548 -27.69 19.85 3.47
N ASP A 549 -28.31 19.57 2.33
CA ASP A 549 -29.45 18.67 2.18
C ASP A 549 -29.27 17.86 0.89
N LEU A 550 -28.17 17.09 0.84
CA LEU A 550 -27.82 16.33 -0.35
C LEU A 550 -28.94 15.34 -0.67
N GLY A 551 -29.37 15.29 -1.93
CA GLY A 551 -30.53 14.51 -2.37
C GLY A 551 -31.91 15.15 -2.10
N GLY A 552 -31.97 16.26 -1.36
CA GLY A 552 -33.16 17.09 -1.21
C GLY A 552 -34.28 16.45 -0.39
N TYR A 553 -33.94 15.89 0.78
CA TYR A 553 -34.86 15.15 1.64
C TYR A 553 -35.62 16.05 2.63
N LEU A 554 -35.15 17.27 2.86
CA LEU A 554 -35.78 18.18 3.82
C LEU A 554 -37.21 18.55 3.41
N SER A 555 -38.16 18.29 4.30
CA SER A 555 -39.56 18.65 4.10
C SER A 555 -39.78 20.16 4.19
N ASP A 556 -40.78 20.67 3.46
CA ASP A 556 -41.20 22.08 3.52
C ASP A 556 -41.45 22.57 4.96
N ASN A 557 -41.99 21.71 5.83
CA ASN A 557 -42.25 22.06 7.23
C ASN A 557 -40.94 22.26 8.01
N ALA A 558 -39.96 21.36 7.86
CA ALA A 558 -38.67 21.49 8.53
C ALA A 558 -37.87 22.68 8.00
N LEU A 559 -37.95 22.92 6.69
CA LEU A 559 -37.38 24.10 6.04
C LEU A 559 -38.00 25.41 6.57
N ASP A 560 -39.32 25.45 6.73
CA ASP A 560 -40.03 26.58 7.32
C ASP A 560 -39.63 26.80 8.79
N GLU A 561 -39.46 25.74 9.59
CA GLU A 561 -38.97 25.83 10.98
C GLU A 561 -37.61 26.55 11.06
N ILE A 562 -36.69 26.24 10.15
CA ILE A 562 -35.37 26.90 10.05
C ILE A 562 -35.50 28.35 9.57
N ASN A 563 -36.25 28.61 8.51
CA ASN A 563 -36.45 29.95 7.94
C ASN A 563 -37.15 30.93 8.89
N ASN A 564 -37.95 30.42 9.82
CA ASN A 564 -38.61 31.25 10.82
C ASN A 564 -37.66 31.83 11.87
N VAL A 565 -36.45 31.27 12.02
CA VAL A 565 -35.47 31.72 13.02
C VAL A 565 -34.21 32.34 12.41
N CYS A 566 -33.77 31.88 11.24
CA CYS A 566 -32.55 32.33 10.57
C CYS A 566 -32.75 32.42 9.04
N GLY A 567 -31.92 33.21 8.34
CA GLY A 567 -31.94 33.24 6.87
C GLY A 567 -31.10 32.13 6.26
N ILE A 568 -31.62 31.44 5.24
CA ILE A 568 -30.83 30.46 4.46
C ILE A 568 -30.10 31.19 3.34
N LYS A 569 -28.77 31.10 3.34
CA LYS A 569 -27.90 31.78 2.37
C LYS A 569 -27.66 30.93 1.13
N ASN A 570 -27.30 29.65 1.33
CA ASN A 570 -27.25 28.64 0.29
C ASN A 570 -27.94 27.36 0.80
N HIS A 571 -28.57 26.63 -0.12
CA HIS A 571 -29.19 25.33 0.11
C HIS A 571 -28.61 24.37 -0.92
N PHE A 572 -27.72 23.50 -0.45
CA PHE A 572 -26.99 22.55 -1.29
C PHE A 572 -27.75 21.23 -1.36
N ILE A 573 -28.23 20.90 -2.56
CA ILE A 573 -28.95 19.65 -2.84
C ILE A 573 -28.07 18.69 -3.67
N GLU A 574 -27.23 19.24 -4.54
CA GLU A 574 -26.34 18.46 -5.39
C GLU A 574 -24.92 18.39 -4.80
N TYR A 575 -24.29 17.22 -4.92
CA TYR A 575 -22.91 16.99 -4.49
C TYR A 575 -21.92 17.98 -5.08
N ARG A 576 -22.01 18.19 -6.41
CA ARG A 576 -21.12 19.09 -7.13
C ARG A 576 -21.16 20.51 -6.57
N ASP A 577 -22.32 21.00 -6.17
CA ASP A 577 -22.46 22.38 -5.69
C ASP A 577 -21.69 22.62 -4.39
N VAL A 578 -21.74 21.68 -3.45
CA VAL A 578 -20.99 21.81 -2.18
C VAL A 578 -19.49 21.58 -2.40
N TYR A 579 -19.11 20.63 -3.27
CA TYR A 579 -17.71 20.39 -3.64
C TYR A 579 -17.10 21.64 -4.29
N ASP A 580 -17.78 22.22 -5.27
CA ASP A 580 -17.35 23.43 -5.97
C ASP A 580 -17.26 24.59 -4.98
N TYR A 581 -18.23 24.75 -4.08
CA TYR A 581 -18.20 25.82 -3.08
C TYR A 581 -17.01 25.70 -2.11
N ILE A 582 -16.71 24.52 -1.60
CA ILE A 582 -15.54 24.29 -0.73
C ILE A 582 -14.25 24.63 -1.49
N ARG A 583 -14.06 24.07 -2.69
CA ARG A 583 -12.86 24.30 -3.51
C ARG A 583 -12.73 25.74 -3.96
N GLU A 584 -13.83 26.43 -4.23
CA GLU A 584 -13.82 27.85 -4.55
C GLU A 584 -13.35 28.71 -3.36
N LYS A 585 -13.63 28.30 -2.12
CA LYS A 585 -13.17 29.01 -0.91
C LYS A 585 -11.69 28.74 -0.63
N THR A 586 -11.25 27.51 -0.77
CA THR A 586 -9.90 27.08 -0.36
C THR A 586 -8.87 27.15 -1.48
N LYS A 587 -9.33 27.12 -2.74
CA LYS A 587 -8.52 27.00 -3.96
C LYS A 587 -7.68 25.72 -3.99
N ARG A 588 -8.27 24.62 -3.50
CA ARG A 588 -7.65 23.29 -3.44
C ARG A 588 -8.43 22.28 -4.29
N ASN A 589 -7.72 21.28 -4.77
CA ASN A 589 -8.24 20.17 -5.59
C ASN A 589 -7.69 18.82 -5.12
N ASP A 590 -7.22 18.74 -3.87
CA ASP A 590 -6.79 17.47 -3.28
C ASP A 590 -7.99 16.49 -3.27
N VAL A 591 -7.75 15.21 -3.49
CA VAL A 591 -8.82 14.20 -3.59
C VAL A 591 -8.81 13.36 -2.32
N ILE A 592 -9.87 13.42 -1.54
CA ILE A 592 -10.00 12.61 -0.32
C ILE A 592 -11.10 11.58 -0.55
N PHE A 593 -10.76 10.30 -0.58
CA PHE A 593 -11.70 9.20 -0.75
C PHE A 593 -12.02 8.53 0.59
N SER A 594 -13.29 8.16 0.77
CA SER A 594 -13.76 7.31 1.87
C SER A 594 -14.97 6.49 1.40
N THR A 595 -15.35 5.50 2.20
CA THR A 595 -16.53 4.64 1.97
C THR A 595 -17.56 4.82 3.09
N VAL A 596 -18.83 4.52 2.81
CA VAL A 596 -19.88 4.35 3.84
C VAL A 596 -19.91 2.92 4.41
N ASP A 597 -19.03 2.04 3.92
CA ASP A 597 -18.91 0.69 4.46
C ASP A 597 -18.48 0.71 5.92
N SER A 598 -19.16 -0.14 6.69
CA SER A 598 -18.73 -0.54 8.02
C SER A 598 -17.33 -1.14 7.98
N PHE A 599 -16.55 -0.92 9.03
CA PHE A 599 -15.23 -1.52 9.18
C PHE A 599 -15.28 -3.05 9.28
N SER A 600 -14.70 -3.74 8.30
CA SER A 600 -14.44 -5.18 8.35
C SER A 600 -13.18 -5.48 9.18
N TYR A 601 -13.33 -5.86 10.45
CA TYR A 601 -12.17 -6.19 11.30
C TYR A 601 -11.51 -7.51 10.86
N TRP A 602 -10.20 -7.64 11.12
CA TRP A 602 -9.42 -8.82 10.79
C TRP A 602 -8.38 -9.13 11.86
N TYR A 603 -7.94 -10.39 11.90
CA TYR A 603 -6.77 -10.80 12.67
C TYR A 603 -5.55 -10.77 11.76
N ILE A 604 -4.50 -10.05 12.15
CA ILE A 604 -3.32 -9.76 11.30
C ILE A 604 -2.74 -11.04 10.67
N GLY A 605 -2.63 -12.13 11.43
CA GLY A 605 -2.07 -13.40 10.93
C GLY A 605 -3.00 -14.21 10.02
N GLU A 606 -4.31 -13.93 10.00
CA GLU A 606 -5.28 -14.68 9.19
C GLU A 606 -5.45 -14.14 7.77
N LEU A 607 -5.02 -12.89 7.52
CA LEU A 607 -5.03 -12.24 6.20
C LEU A 607 -6.40 -12.28 5.49
N LYS A 608 -7.49 -12.19 6.25
CA LYS A 608 -8.87 -12.17 5.75
C LYS A 608 -9.78 -11.44 6.74
N ALA A 609 -10.92 -10.95 6.27
CA ALA A 609 -11.95 -10.38 7.13
C ALA A 609 -12.49 -11.43 8.11
N ALA A 610 -12.65 -11.06 9.39
CA ALA A 610 -13.15 -11.92 10.46
C ALA A 610 -14.62 -11.59 10.81
N GLY A 611 -15.03 -10.34 10.63
CA GLY A 611 -16.41 -9.88 10.80
C GLY A 611 -16.50 -8.38 10.53
N GLU A 612 -17.62 -7.78 10.93
CA GLU A 612 -17.91 -6.36 10.70
C GLU A 612 -18.31 -5.68 12.01
N TYR A 613 -17.94 -4.40 12.17
CA TYR A 613 -18.51 -3.49 13.17
C TYR A 613 -19.54 -2.60 12.48
N PRO A 614 -20.85 -2.89 12.61
CA PRO A 614 -21.89 -2.41 11.70
C PRO A 614 -22.04 -0.89 11.53
N ALA A 615 -21.52 -0.07 12.44
CA ALA A 615 -21.59 1.38 12.32
C ALA A 615 -20.24 2.08 12.50
N ALA A 616 -19.14 1.33 12.52
CA ALA A 616 -17.81 1.92 12.65
C ALA A 616 -17.33 2.42 11.27
N LEU A 617 -17.46 3.72 11.00
CA LEU A 617 -17.16 4.31 9.70
C LEU A 617 -15.82 5.06 9.62
N SER A 618 -15.29 5.19 8.41
CA SER A 618 -14.07 5.97 8.14
C SER A 618 -14.32 7.47 7.91
N LEU A 619 -15.59 7.90 7.90
CA LEU A 619 -16.03 9.23 7.47
C LEU A 619 -15.54 10.35 8.40
N GLY A 620 -15.59 10.18 9.72
CA GLY A 620 -15.10 11.18 10.67
C GLY A 620 -13.62 11.54 10.45
N PRO A 621 -12.70 10.56 10.48
CA PRO A 621 -11.28 10.77 10.16
C PRO A 621 -11.06 11.35 8.76
N ALA A 622 -11.82 10.91 7.76
CA ALA A 622 -11.72 11.43 6.39
C ALA A 622 -12.11 12.92 6.32
N ALA A 623 -13.23 13.31 6.91
CA ALA A 623 -13.68 14.71 6.99
C ALA A 623 -12.70 15.58 7.79
N TYR A 624 -12.11 15.05 8.87
CA TYR A 624 -11.09 15.78 9.63
C TYR A 624 -9.87 16.08 8.77
N LEU A 625 -9.36 15.10 8.02
CA LEU A 625 -8.24 15.33 7.12
C LEU A 625 -8.62 16.24 5.94
N ALA A 626 -9.82 16.06 5.39
CA ALA A 626 -10.36 16.89 4.31
C ALA A 626 -10.47 18.37 4.71
N ALA A 627 -10.87 18.66 5.96
CA ALA A 627 -10.85 20.02 6.52
C ALA A 627 -9.43 20.61 6.62
N GLN A 628 -8.42 19.78 6.95
CA GLN A 628 -7.01 20.20 6.94
C GLN A 628 -6.50 20.51 5.54
N HIS A 629 -6.92 19.73 4.54
CA HIS A 629 -6.59 19.90 3.12
C HIS A 629 -7.46 20.94 2.40
N GLY A 630 -8.58 21.35 3.01
CA GLY A 630 -9.52 22.30 2.44
C GLY A 630 -10.21 21.75 1.20
N SER A 631 -10.48 20.45 1.16
CA SER A 631 -11.09 19.76 0.03
C SER A 631 -12.31 18.96 0.52
N PRO A 632 -13.31 18.70 -0.34
CA PRO A 632 -14.42 17.81 0.01
C PRO A 632 -13.99 16.34 0.15
N VAL A 633 -14.85 15.52 0.75
CA VAL A 633 -14.71 14.07 0.82
C VAL A 633 -15.55 13.43 -0.29
N LEU A 634 -14.88 12.72 -1.20
CA LEU A 634 -15.54 11.90 -2.20
C LEU A 634 -15.91 10.55 -1.60
N ILE A 635 -17.12 10.46 -1.05
CA ILE A 635 -17.70 9.22 -0.56
C ILE A 635 -18.05 8.34 -1.76
N LEU A 636 -17.28 7.25 -1.95
CA LEU A 636 -17.29 6.48 -3.20
C LEU A 636 -18.66 5.90 -3.54
N ASP A 637 -19.38 5.39 -2.54
CA ASP A 637 -20.67 4.73 -2.72
C ASP A 637 -21.77 5.68 -3.20
N ASN A 638 -21.61 6.98 -2.95
CA ASN A 638 -22.59 8.03 -3.28
C ASN A 638 -22.54 8.48 -4.75
N HIS A 639 -21.56 8.02 -5.52
CA HIS A 639 -21.38 8.34 -6.94
C HIS A 639 -21.38 7.05 -7.75
N PRO A 640 -22.36 6.79 -8.63
CA PRO A 640 -22.41 5.56 -9.44
C PRO A 640 -21.12 5.30 -10.24
N GLU A 641 -20.47 6.35 -10.73
CA GLU A 641 -19.19 6.27 -11.44
C GLU A 641 -18.10 5.64 -10.58
N LEU A 642 -18.00 6.06 -9.31
CA LEU A 642 -17.01 5.56 -8.37
C LEU A 642 -17.43 4.22 -7.77
N SER A 643 -18.70 4.10 -7.36
CA SER A 643 -19.29 2.89 -6.81
C SER A 643 -19.08 1.67 -7.71
N ALA A 644 -19.37 1.80 -9.01
CA ALA A 644 -19.17 0.74 -10.01
C ALA A 644 -17.71 0.31 -10.19
N ALA A 645 -16.73 1.17 -9.88
CA ALA A 645 -15.31 0.85 -10.04
C ALA A 645 -14.78 -0.01 -8.88
N ILE A 646 -15.46 -0.06 -7.73
CA ILE A 646 -14.93 -0.68 -6.51
C ILE A 646 -14.98 -2.22 -6.46
N PRO A 647 -16.02 -2.91 -6.96
CA PRO A 647 -16.20 -4.35 -6.75
C PRO A 647 -14.97 -5.20 -7.07
N TRP A 648 -14.27 -4.93 -8.18
CA TRP A 648 -13.04 -5.65 -8.51
C TRP A 648 -11.96 -5.47 -7.43
N HIS A 649 -11.75 -4.25 -6.93
CA HIS A 649 -10.75 -3.96 -5.90
C HIS A 649 -11.03 -4.71 -4.60
N VAL A 650 -12.30 -4.74 -4.18
CA VAL A 650 -12.74 -5.42 -2.95
C VAL A 650 -12.64 -6.94 -3.10
N GLU A 651 -13.18 -7.51 -4.18
CA GLU A 651 -13.19 -8.96 -4.38
C GLU A 651 -11.78 -9.53 -4.56
N PHE A 652 -10.93 -8.82 -5.31
CA PHE A 652 -9.53 -9.21 -5.47
C PHE A 652 -8.82 -9.24 -4.13
N TRP A 653 -8.91 -8.15 -3.35
CA TRP A 653 -8.18 -8.06 -2.08
C TRP A 653 -8.71 -9.04 -1.03
N ARG A 654 -10.03 -9.22 -0.91
CA ARG A 654 -10.63 -10.18 0.04
C ARG A 654 -10.23 -11.63 -0.23
N ARG A 655 -9.92 -12.00 -1.48
CA ARG A 655 -9.44 -13.35 -1.85
C ARG A 655 -7.94 -13.51 -1.80
N HIS A 656 -7.22 -12.43 -2.09
CA HIS A 656 -5.78 -12.48 -2.35
C HIS A 656 -4.98 -11.49 -1.51
N ALA A 657 -5.43 -11.18 -0.29
CA ALA A 657 -4.72 -10.30 0.65
C ALA A 657 -3.35 -10.85 1.09
N ASN A 658 -3.06 -12.13 0.83
CA ASN A 658 -1.74 -12.71 0.97
C ASN A 658 -0.74 -12.24 -0.11
N GLY A 659 -1.16 -11.46 -1.12
CA GLY A 659 -0.29 -10.93 -2.17
C GLY A 659 0.39 -11.98 -3.05
N LEU A 660 -0.03 -13.25 -2.99
CA LEU A 660 0.51 -14.32 -3.83
C LEU A 660 -0.06 -14.27 -5.25
N THR A 661 -1.34 -13.93 -5.36
CA THR A 661 -2.00 -13.67 -6.65
C THR A 661 -1.78 -12.22 -7.06
N LYS A 662 -1.45 -11.99 -8.33
CA LYS A 662 -1.16 -10.66 -8.85
C LYS A 662 -2.44 -9.98 -9.34
N PRO A 663 -2.58 -8.67 -9.06
CA PRO A 663 -3.68 -7.90 -9.64
C PRO A 663 -3.53 -7.85 -11.16
N THR A 664 -4.63 -8.04 -11.85
CA THR A 664 -4.70 -7.98 -13.30
C THR A 664 -4.63 -6.52 -13.78
N VAL A 665 -3.80 -6.27 -14.79
CA VAL A 665 -3.45 -4.90 -15.23
C VAL A 665 -4.60 -4.21 -15.97
N SER A 666 -5.39 -4.97 -16.73
CA SER A 666 -6.55 -4.45 -17.47
C SER A 666 -7.60 -3.84 -16.55
N GLU A 667 -7.89 -4.49 -15.44
CA GLU A 667 -8.92 -4.11 -14.50
C GLU A 667 -8.50 -2.85 -13.76
N MET A 668 -7.23 -2.75 -13.33
CA MET A 668 -6.65 -1.50 -12.82
C MET A 668 -6.75 -0.35 -13.83
N TYR A 669 -6.47 -0.61 -15.12
CA TYR A 669 -6.55 0.40 -16.17
C TYR A 669 -8.00 0.87 -16.40
N LEU A 670 -8.96 -0.06 -16.47
CA LEU A 670 -10.37 0.24 -16.76
C LEU A 670 -11.04 0.96 -15.59
N THR A 671 -10.87 0.48 -14.35
CA THR A 671 -11.42 1.14 -13.16
C THR A 671 -10.73 2.48 -12.89
N GLY A 672 -9.40 2.56 -13.03
CA GLY A 672 -8.65 3.80 -12.88
C GLY A 672 -9.05 4.86 -13.90
N THR A 673 -9.29 4.47 -15.16
CA THR A 673 -9.79 5.38 -16.20
C THR A 673 -11.18 5.91 -15.85
N ARG A 674 -12.08 5.05 -15.36
CA ARG A 674 -13.42 5.46 -14.91
C ARG A 674 -13.35 6.49 -13.78
N VAL A 675 -12.50 6.27 -12.78
CA VAL A 675 -12.31 7.21 -11.67
C VAL A 675 -11.76 8.54 -12.16
N TYR A 676 -10.74 8.55 -13.02
CA TYR A 676 -10.19 9.81 -13.54
C TYR A 676 -11.16 10.57 -14.43
N ASN A 677 -12.05 9.89 -15.17
CA ASN A 677 -13.13 10.56 -15.88
C ASN A 677 -14.07 11.29 -14.91
N PHE A 678 -14.46 10.66 -13.80
CA PHE A 678 -15.26 11.31 -12.75
C PHE A 678 -14.52 12.54 -12.16
N LEU A 679 -13.24 12.37 -11.81
CA LEU A 679 -12.44 13.45 -11.23
C LEU A 679 -12.33 14.64 -12.19
N LYS A 680 -12.16 14.38 -13.49
CA LYS A 680 -12.13 15.40 -14.52
C LYS A 680 -13.48 16.09 -14.72
N ASP A 681 -14.58 15.35 -14.73
CA ASP A 681 -15.93 15.90 -14.91
C ASP A 681 -16.36 16.79 -13.73
N HIS A 682 -15.77 16.54 -12.56
CA HIS A 682 -15.90 17.33 -11.35
C HIS A 682 -14.72 18.28 -11.13
N ASP A 683 -13.89 18.59 -12.12
CA ASP A 683 -12.80 19.58 -12.05
C ASP A 683 -11.71 19.31 -10.98
N PHE A 684 -11.55 18.08 -10.48
CA PHE A 684 -10.45 17.69 -9.59
C PHE A 684 -9.14 17.42 -10.34
N ASP A 685 -9.21 16.84 -11.55
CA ASP A 685 -8.06 16.62 -12.46
C ASP A 685 -7.64 17.97 -13.08
N GLN A 686 -6.54 18.55 -12.58
CA GLN A 686 -6.04 19.87 -12.97
C GLN A 686 -4.60 19.77 -13.50
N GLU A 687 -3.99 20.89 -13.88
CA GLU A 687 -2.58 20.87 -14.30
C GLU A 687 -1.66 20.45 -13.13
N GLY A 688 -1.08 19.26 -13.23
CA GLY A 688 -0.17 18.70 -12.23
C GLY A 688 -0.48 17.24 -11.93
N GLU A 689 0.02 16.75 -10.80
CA GLU A 689 -0.37 15.47 -10.21
C GLU A 689 -1.25 15.76 -8.99
N GLU A 690 -2.43 15.14 -8.92
CA GLU A 690 -3.34 15.27 -7.79
C GLU A 690 -2.74 14.60 -6.54
N THR A 691 -2.93 15.22 -5.38
CA THR A 691 -2.71 14.51 -4.11
C THR A 691 -3.99 13.75 -3.78
N ILE A 692 -3.90 12.43 -3.71
CA ILE A 692 -5.05 11.54 -3.49
C ILE A 692 -4.83 10.81 -2.16
N ILE A 693 -5.79 10.90 -1.25
CA ILE A 693 -5.72 10.22 0.06
C ILE A 693 -6.96 9.37 0.26
N THR A 694 -6.76 8.07 0.47
CA THR A 694 -7.82 7.10 0.77
C THR A 694 -7.85 6.78 2.27
N LEU A 695 -9.03 6.88 2.89
CA LEU A 695 -9.25 6.44 4.27
C LEU A 695 -10.33 5.36 4.28
N ALA A 696 -9.92 4.11 4.47
CA ALA A 696 -10.82 2.96 4.54
C ALA A 696 -10.09 1.74 5.14
N GLY A 697 -10.82 0.82 5.75
CA GLY A 697 -10.29 -0.48 6.11
C GLY A 697 -9.86 -1.26 4.85
N GLN A 698 -8.82 -2.09 4.99
CA GLN A 698 -8.22 -2.77 3.83
C GLN A 698 -9.17 -3.76 3.13
N PHE A 699 -10.17 -4.31 3.84
CA PHE A 699 -11.16 -5.23 3.28
C PHE A 699 -12.48 -4.56 2.87
N ASP A 700 -12.62 -3.28 3.20
CA ASP A 700 -13.76 -2.43 2.80
C ASP A 700 -13.45 -1.77 1.45
N LEU A 701 -12.17 -1.44 1.22
CA LEU A 701 -11.65 -1.01 -0.07
C LEU A 701 -10.25 -1.58 -0.28
N GLY A 702 -10.07 -2.48 -1.25
CA GLY A 702 -8.79 -3.17 -1.47
C GLY A 702 -7.62 -2.23 -1.82
N LEU A 703 -6.39 -2.61 -1.47
CA LEU A 703 -5.18 -1.82 -1.75
C LEU A 703 -4.88 -1.63 -3.26
N THR A 704 -5.53 -2.41 -4.12
CA THR A 704 -5.44 -2.23 -5.56
C THR A 704 -6.10 -0.92 -6.02
N TRP A 705 -7.00 -0.33 -5.22
CA TRP A 705 -7.63 0.97 -5.51
C TRP A 705 -6.57 2.05 -5.69
N ASP A 706 -5.63 2.18 -4.76
CA ASP A 706 -4.63 3.26 -4.80
C ASP A 706 -3.57 3.01 -5.88
N ARG A 707 -3.31 1.74 -6.19
CA ARG A 707 -2.34 1.32 -7.20
C ARG A 707 -2.72 1.83 -8.59
N VAL A 708 -4.01 2.03 -8.89
CA VAL A 708 -4.45 2.52 -10.22
C VAL A 708 -4.07 3.98 -10.47
N PHE A 709 -3.78 4.75 -9.42
CA PHE A 709 -3.47 6.18 -9.55
C PHE A 709 -1.97 6.46 -9.70
N ILE A 710 -1.10 5.48 -9.44
CA ILE A 710 0.35 5.66 -9.51
C ILE A 710 0.77 6.05 -10.93
N GLY A 711 1.55 7.13 -11.04
CA GLY A 711 2.05 7.66 -12.31
C GLY A 711 1.15 8.70 -12.96
N LYS A 712 -0.09 8.87 -12.48
CA LYS A 712 -1.00 9.96 -12.87
C LYS A 712 -1.25 10.93 -11.70
N GLY A 713 -1.31 10.42 -10.47
CA GLY A 713 -1.41 11.20 -9.23
C GLY A 713 -0.45 10.69 -8.16
N LYS A 714 -0.55 11.28 -6.97
CA LYS A 714 0.20 10.93 -5.76
C LYS A 714 -0.73 10.29 -4.74
N PRO A 715 -0.99 8.96 -4.85
CA PRO A 715 -1.85 8.28 -3.92
C PRO A 715 -1.15 8.03 -2.57
N GLY A 716 -1.89 8.24 -1.49
CA GLY A 716 -1.58 7.81 -0.13
C GLY A 716 -2.81 7.17 0.51
N ARG A 717 -2.60 6.36 1.54
CA ARG A 717 -3.70 5.66 2.24
C ARG A 717 -3.44 5.55 3.73
N PHE A 718 -4.52 5.64 4.50
CA PHE A 718 -4.58 5.16 5.88
C PHE A 718 -5.46 3.90 5.93
N ILE A 719 -5.00 2.89 6.67
CA ILE A 719 -5.72 1.62 6.90
C ILE A 719 -5.86 1.37 8.40
N GLY A 720 -6.90 0.64 8.79
CA GLY A 720 -7.15 0.27 10.19
C GLY A 720 -8.60 0.54 10.57
N SER A 721 -8.91 0.36 11.85
CA SER A 721 -10.20 0.75 12.43
C SER A 721 -10.39 2.27 12.36
N PRO A 722 -11.61 2.81 12.53
CA PRO A 722 -11.79 4.25 12.64
C PRO A 722 -10.90 4.91 13.70
N THR A 723 -10.62 4.21 14.80
CA THR A 723 -9.66 4.63 15.81
C THR A 723 -8.24 4.75 15.24
N ASP A 724 -7.75 3.72 14.57
CA ASP A 724 -6.43 3.75 13.92
C ASP A 724 -6.37 4.91 12.91
N LEU A 725 -7.36 5.01 12.01
CA LEU A 725 -7.44 6.08 11.00
C LEU A 725 -7.38 7.47 11.64
N SER A 726 -8.08 7.68 12.75
CA SER A 726 -8.07 8.96 13.48
C SER A 726 -6.69 9.28 14.08
N VAL A 727 -6.00 8.26 14.62
CA VAL A 727 -4.63 8.39 15.15
C VAL A 727 -3.64 8.69 14.04
N TRP A 728 -3.70 7.98 12.91
CA TRP A 728 -2.81 8.20 11.77
C TRP A 728 -3.03 9.57 11.12
N ALA A 729 -4.28 10.01 10.98
CA ALA A 729 -4.61 11.35 10.52
C ALA A 729 -4.05 12.42 11.46
N ALA A 730 -4.27 12.29 12.78
CA ALA A 730 -3.72 13.22 13.76
C ALA A 730 -2.18 13.23 13.76
N LYS A 731 -1.54 12.05 13.76
CA LYS A 731 -0.08 11.93 13.71
C LYS A 731 0.51 12.61 12.48
N THR A 732 -0.13 12.45 11.32
CA THR A 732 0.31 13.10 10.06
C THR A 732 0.18 14.62 10.11
N VAL A 733 -0.96 15.13 10.58
CA VAL A 733 -1.21 16.58 10.70
C VAL A 733 -0.24 17.24 11.69
N PHE A 734 0.05 16.57 12.81
CA PHE A 734 0.88 17.12 13.88
C PHE A 734 2.35 16.67 13.81
N TYR A 735 2.74 15.87 12.81
CA TYR A 735 4.12 15.41 12.64
C TYR A 735 5.16 16.55 12.74
N PRO A 736 4.94 17.74 12.13
CA PRO A 736 5.88 18.86 12.25
C PRO A 736 6.13 19.34 13.69
N GLN A 737 5.25 19.04 14.64
CA GLN A 737 5.41 19.36 16.07
C GLN A 737 5.97 18.18 16.86
N ILE A 738 5.36 17.01 16.67
CA ILE A 738 5.66 15.83 17.50
C ILE A 738 7.00 15.19 17.16
N ILE A 739 7.53 15.41 15.95
CA ILE A 739 8.87 14.94 15.57
C ILE A 739 9.95 15.37 16.57
N PHE A 740 9.83 16.56 17.17
CA PHE A 740 10.81 17.05 18.15
C PHE A 740 10.74 16.37 19.52
N GLN A 741 9.75 15.50 19.75
CA GLN A 741 9.74 14.61 20.90
C GLN A 741 10.54 13.34 20.66
N ASN A 742 10.86 13.03 19.40
CA ASN A 742 11.79 11.97 19.07
C ASN A 742 13.20 12.38 19.54
N PRO A 743 13.89 11.56 20.36
CA PRO A 743 15.26 11.82 20.79
C PRO A 743 16.23 12.13 19.64
N ALA A 744 15.98 11.55 18.47
CA ALA A 744 16.75 11.79 17.25
C ALA A 744 16.62 13.22 16.70
N ALA A 745 15.54 13.95 17.01
CA ALA A 745 15.31 15.34 16.62
C ALA A 745 15.42 16.32 17.79
N ASP A 746 15.68 15.83 19.02
CA ASP A 746 15.68 16.66 20.21
C ASP A 746 16.73 17.78 20.12
N ILE A 747 16.28 19.00 20.37
CA ILE A 747 17.12 20.20 20.27
C ILE A 747 18.10 20.27 21.44
N GLU A 748 17.75 19.75 22.61
CA GLU A 748 18.62 19.81 23.80
C GLU A 748 19.83 18.87 23.67
N SER A 749 19.61 17.64 23.19
CA SER A 749 20.68 16.70 22.83
C SER A 749 21.46 17.14 21.59
N GLY A 750 20.87 18.01 20.77
CA GLY A 750 21.36 18.38 19.45
C GLY A 750 21.20 17.22 18.46
N GLY A 751 20.11 16.47 18.56
CA GLY A 751 19.78 15.31 17.74
C GLY A 751 20.70 14.12 17.97
N LYS A 752 21.32 14.01 19.16
CA LYS A 752 22.32 12.97 19.46
C LYS A 752 21.71 11.82 20.23
N VAL A 753 21.84 10.62 19.69
CA VAL A 753 21.32 9.38 20.28
C VAL A 753 22.41 8.32 20.25
N ASP A 754 22.53 7.54 21.33
CA ASP A 754 23.42 6.39 21.40
C ASP A 754 22.68 5.16 20.84
N LEU A 755 23.25 4.54 19.81
CA LEU A 755 22.62 3.46 19.04
C LEU A 755 23.62 2.33 18.78
N ILE A 756 23.13 1.09 18.69
CA ILE A 756 23.93 -0.08 18.32
C ILE A 756 24.23 -0.03 16.83
N ASN A 757 25.52 0.09 16.49
CA ASN A 757 25.96 0.11 15.11
C ASN A 757 26.63 -1.21 14.71
N GLY A 758 26.42 -1.59 13.46
CA GLY A 758 26.89 -2.84 12.90
C GLY A 758 28.41 -2.89 12.76
N SER A 759 28.94 -4.09 12.91
CA SER A 759 30.35 -4.41 12.74
C SER A 759 30.81 -4.33 11.29
N SER A 760 32.11 -4.06 11.09
CA SER A 760 32.76 -4.09 9.78
C SER A 760 33.81 -5.21 9.72
N SER A 761 33.77 -6.02 8.67
CA SER A 761 34.69 -7.13 8.39
C SER A 761 35.36 -7.10 7.02
N LYS A 762 36.46 -7.85 6.90
CA LYS A 762 37.18 -8.12 5.63
C LYS A 762 37.76 -9.53 5.55
N ARG A 763 38.09 -9.98 4.34
CA ARG A 763 38.87 -11.19 4.11
C ARG A 763 40.39 -10.94 4.06
N ARG A 764 41.16 -11.91 4.56
CA ARG A 764 42.63 -11.98 4.51
C ARG A 764 43.13 -13.41 4.29
N PHE A 765 44.36 -13.58 3.82
CA PHE A 765 44.97 -14.91 3.71
C PHE A 765 45.23 -15.54 5.10
N PRO A 766 44.93 -16.84 5.31
CA PRO A 766 44.26 -17.77 4.39
C PRO A 766 42.79 -17.41 4.20
N TRP A 767 42.30 -17.21 2.97
CA TRP A 767 41.02 -16.54 2.66
C TRP A 767 39.75 -17.21 3.21
N ARG A 768 39.83 -18.46 3.70
CA ARG A 768 38.70 -19.27 4.18
C ARG A 768 38.76 -19.52 5.68
N GLY A 769 37.59 -19.79 6.26
CA GLY A 769 37.43 -20.10 7.68
C GLY A 769 37.68 -18.91 8.61
N LYS A 770 37.63 -19.17 9.93
CA LYS A 770 37.76 -18.13 10.98
C LYS A 770 39.07 -17.35 10.96
N LEU A 771 40.17 -17.94 10.48
CA LEU A 771 41.46 -17.23 10.38
C LEU A 771 41.49 -16.20 9.25
N GLY A 772 40.79 -16.51 8.15
CA GLY A 772 40.67 -15.66 6.97
C GLY A 772 39.67 -14.55 7.08
N PHE A 773 38.71 -14.69 7.99
CA PHE A 773 37.74 -13.66 8.31
C PHE A 773 38.28 -12.77 9.44
N LYS A 774 38.15 -11.45 9.31
CA LYS A 774 38.57 -10.51 10.34
C LYS A 774 37.54 -9.41 10.49
N ILE A 775 36.96 -9.32 11.68
CA ILE A 775 36.25 -8.12 12.15
C ILE A 775 37.29 -7.01 12.35
N THR A 776 37.09 -5.93 11.61
CA THR A 776 37.94 -4.72 11.62
C THR A 776 37.42 -3.64 12.56
N LYS A 777 36.10 -3.58 12.76
CA LYS A 777 35.41 -2.78 13.77
C LYS A 777 34.29 -3.66 14.36
N PRO A 778 34.27 -3.91 15.68
CA PRO A 778 33.19 -4.66 16.30
C PRO A 778 31.87 -3.89 16.24
N SER A 779 30.75 -4.58 16.45
CA SER A 779 29.47 -3.93 16.68
C SER A 779 29.47 -3.43 18.11
N GLU A 780 29.14 -2.15 18.29
CA GLU A 780 29.15 -1.46 19.57
C GLU A 780 28.18 -0.29 19.53
N GLU A 781 27.86 0.22 20.71
CA GLU A 781 27.05 1.43 20.88
C GLU A 781 27.89 2.66 20.50
N GLU A 782 27.34 3.52 19.65
CA GLU A 782 27.96 4.74 19.16
C GLU A 782 26.94 5.90 19.16
N THR A 783 27.42 7.12 19.36
CA THR A 783 26.56 8.32 19.28
C THR A 783 26.43 8.81 17.85
N PHE A 784 25.19 9.02 17.39
CA PHE A 784 24.86 9.51 16.06
C PHE A 784 24.03 10.78 16.11
N HIS A 785 24.15 11.62 15.08
CA HIS A 785 23.44 12.87 14.96
C HIS A 785 22.38 12.83 13.85
N TYR A 786 21.13 13.13 14.19
CA TYR A 786 19.97 12.97 13.31
C TYR A 786 19.96 11.57 12.66
N PRO A 787 19.99 10.49 13.46
CA PRO A 787 20.22 9.14 12.95
C PRO A 787 19.11 8.64 12.02
N VAL A 788 19.53 7.96 10.95
CA VAL A 788 18.68 7.14 10.09
C VAL A 788 19.15 5.69 10.18
N LEU A 789 18.27 4.78 10.59
CA LEU A 789 18.56 3.36 10.70
C LEU A 789 18.44 2.71 9.32
N ASP A 790 19.50 2.02 8.87
CA ASP A 790 19.58 1.35 7.59
C ASP A 790 19.84 -0.16 7.78
N THR A 791 18.85 -0.96 7.40
CA THR A 791 18.87 -2.42 7.51
C THR A 791 19.11 -3.04 6.14
N LEU A 792 20.38 -3.33 5.84
CA LEU A 792 20.82 -3.87 4.55
C LEU A 792 21.03 -5.38 4.63
N ILE A 793 20.00 -6.19 4.37
CA ILE A 793 20.11 -7.66 4.31
C ILE A 793 20.16 -8.14 2.86
N CYS A 794 19.18 -7.74 2.06
CA CYS A 794 18.99 -8.11 0.67
C CYS A 794 18.97 -6.82 -0.16
N TYR A 795 19.97 -6.61 -1.00
CA TYR A 795 20.15 -5.34 -1.71
C TYR A 795 20.98 -5.50 -2.97
N ASP A 796 20.79 -4.57 -3.91
CA ASP A 796 21.62 -4.45 -5.11
C ASP A 796 22.96 -3.79 -4.81
N HIS A 797 24.01 -4.26 -5.48
CA HIS A 797 25.37 -3.79 -5.28
C HIS A 797 26.11 -3.60 -6.61
N LYS A 798 26.33 -2.33 -6.96
CA LYS A 798 27.12 -1.89 -8.13
C LYS A 798 26.61 -2.47 -9.45
N PHE A 799 25.31 -2.42 -9.69
CA PHE A 799 24.70 -3.11 -10.83
C PHE A 799 25.26 -2.63 -12.18
N ASN A 800 25.08 -1.37 -12.55
CA ASN A 800 25.55 -0.89 -13.86
C ASN A 800 27.07 -0.78 -13.92
N SER A 801 27.73 -0.43 -12.80
CA SER A 801 29.20 -0.30 -12.76
C SER A 801 29.95 -1.65 -12.81
N ARG A 802 29.29 -2.75 -12.43
CA ARG A 802 29.94 -4.07 -12.33
C ARG A 802 29.06 -5.20 -12.86
N ALA A 803 27.86 -5.39 -12.32
CA ALA A 803 27.03 -6.55 -12.61
C ALA A 803 26.47 -6.62 -14.04
N SER A 804 26.29 -5.47 -14.70
CA SER A 804 25.87 -5.36 -16.10
C SER A 804 26.73 -6.22 -17.05
N LYS A 805 28.00 -6.44 -16.72
CA LYS A 805 28.91 -7.32 -17.47
C LYS A 805 28.52 -8.79 -17.40
N TYR A 806 28.06 -9.25 -16.24
CA TYR A 806 27.61 -10.62 -16.02
C TYR A 806 26.29 -10.87 -16.77
N TRP A 807 25.37 -9.90 -16.72
CA TRP A 807 24.06 -9.97 -17.35
C TRP A 807 24.09 -9.72 -18.86
N GLY A 808 25.04 -8.93 -19.35
CA GLY A 808 25.16 -8.55 -20.76
C GLY A 808 24.30 -7.34 -21.16
N PHE A 809 23.59 -6.71 -20.22
CA PHE A 809 22.81 -5.49 -20.44
C PHE A 809 23.05 -4.46 -19.32
N THR A 810 22.76 -3.20 -19.62
CA THR A 810 22.71 -2.11 -18.63
C THR A 810 21.27 -1.77 -18.30
N TYR A 811 20.97 -1.48 -17.04
CA TYR A 811 19.67 -0.92 -16.66
C TYR A 811 19.56 0.53 -17.15
N HIS A 812 18.39 0.88 -17.69
CA HIS A 812 18.03 2.23 -18.11
C HIS A 812 16.78 2.67 -17.33
N THR A 813 16.72 3.94 -16.93
CA THR A 813 15.49 4.53 -16.41
C THR A 813 14.44 4.63 -17.53
N ALA A 814 13.18 4.87 -17.16
CA ALA A 814 12.09 5.06 -18.13
C ALA A 814 12.38 6.21 -19.12
N ASP A 815 13.13 7.23 -18.69
CA ASP A 815 13.54 8.38 -19.51
C ASP A 815 14.78 8.09 -20.40
N GLY A 816 15.36 6.89 -20.29
CA GLY A 816 16.50 6.43 -21.08
C GLY A 816 17.87 6.69 -20.46
N ASP A 817 17.93 7.34 -19.29
CA ASP A 817 19.18 7.58 -18.57
C ASP A 817 19.76 6.28 -18.02
N ILE A 818 21.09 6.23 -17.93
CA ILE A 818 21.84 5.09 -17.41
C ILE A 818 22.41 5.44 -16.02
N PRO A 819 21.87 4.84 -14.94
CA PRO A 819 22.44 4.89 -13.58
C PRO A 819 23.93 4.56 -13.57
N GLY A 820 24.73 5.35 -12.86
CA GLY A 820 26.18 5.21 -12.73
C GLY A 820 27.00 5.69 -13.94
N VAL A 821 26.37 6.09 -15.05
CA VAL A 821 27.05 6.51 -16.29
C VAL A 821 26.65 7.92 -16.71
N THR A 822 25.37 8.24 -16.64
CA THR A 822 24.82 9.51 -17.14
C THR A 822 25.27 10.66 -16.24
N PRO A 823 25.87 11.73 -16.78
CA PRO A 823 26.23 12.89 -15.98
C PRO A 823 25.00 13.54 -15.36
N SER A 824 25.12 13.97 -14.10
CA SER A 824 24.10 14.76 -13.42
C SER A 824 24.61 16.18 -13.22
N MET A 825 23.69 17.14 -13.36
CA MET A 825 23.95 18.55 -13.07
C MET A 825 23.50 18.94 -11.67
N GLU A 826 22.91 18.01 -10.91
CA GLU A 826 22.47 18.24 -9.54
C GLU A 826 23.67 18.23 -8.58
N PRO A 827 23.88 19.30 -7.78
CA PRO A 827 25.03 19.37 -6.88
C PRO A 827 25.09 18.25 -5.83
N ILE A 828 23.93 17.69 -5.44
CA ILE A 828 23.82 16.62 -4.46
C ILE A 828 24.48 15.32 -4.95
N ASP A 829 24.59 15.13 -6.26
CA ASP A 829 25.17 13.93 -6.88
C ASP A 829 26.70 13.97 -6.97
N ASN A 830 27.32 15.10 -6.61
CA ASN A 830 28.76 15.27 -6.75
C ASN A 830 29.53 14.29 -5.83
N GLY A 831 30.19 13.31 -6.45
CA GLY A 831 30.98 12.29 -5.76
C GLY A 831 30.23 11.01 -5.42
N VAL A 832 28.95 10.86 -5.82
CA VAL A 832 28.13 9.66 -5.53
C VAL A 832 28.80 8.36 -6.03
N MET A 833 29.55 8.46 -7.13
CA MET A 833 30.21 7.32 -7.76
C MET A 833 31.61 7.00 -7.20
N GLU A 834 32.15 7.79 -6.26
CA GLU A 834 33.51 7.59 -5.76
C GLU A 834 33.65 6.25 -5.00
N ALA A 835 32.67 5.89 -4.18
CA ALA A 835 32.64 4.61 -3.45
C ALA A 835 32.22 3.42 -4.34
N VAL A 836 31.44 3.71 -5.39
CA VAL A 836 30.95 2.70 -6.33
C VAL A 836 32.08 2.25 -7.26
N ASN A 837 32.65 3.17 -8.04
CA ASN A 837 33.64 2.86 -9.09
C ASN A 837 34.84 3.83 -9.15
N GLY A 838 34.93 4.81 -8.23
CA GLY A 838 36.04 5.77 -8.14
C GLY A 838 35.92 6.99 -9.06
N GLN A 839 34.81 7.12 -9.78
CA GLN A 839 34.55 8.25 -10.68
C GLN A 839 34.19 9.51 -9.90
N LYS A 840 34.78 10.64 -10.30
CA LYS A 840 34.61 11.94 -9.67
C LYS A 840 33.70 12.84 -10.49
N GLY A 841 32.88 13.65 -9.82
CA GLY A 841 31.89 14.55 -10.44
C GLY A 841 30.45 14.13 -10.12
N GLY A 842 29.48 14.86 -10.68
CA GLY A 842 28.05 14.54 -10.58
C GLY A 842 27.61 13.55 -11.64
N PHE A 843 27.02 12.44 -11.21
CA PHE A 843 26.46 11.39 -12.07
C PHE A 843 25.15 10.91 -11.46
N LEU A 844 24.23 10.44 -12.28
CA LEU A 844 23.10 9.68 -11.78
C LEU A 844 23.63 8.48 -10.99
N ALA A 845 23.14 8.27 -9.77
CA ALA A 845 23.63 7.21 -8.90
C ALA A 845 23.43 5.82 -9.51
N ASP A 846 24.36 4.90 -9.26
CA ASP A 846 24.22 3.48 -9.66
C ASP A 846 23.23 2.75 -8.74
N LEU A 847 22.73 1.59 -9.18
CA LEU A 847 21.95 0.69 -8.34
C LEU A 847 22.92 -0.01 -7.37
N SER A 848 23.13 0.61 -6.22
CA SER A 848 24.03 0.14 -5.18
C SER A 848 23.59 0.65 -3.81
N GLY A 849 22.54 0.05 -3.24
CA GLY A 849 21.89 0.53 -2.00
C GLY A 849 22.90 0.84 -0.91
N SER A 850 23.79 -0.11 -0.63
CA SER A 850 24.80 -0.01 0.43
C SER A 850 25.94 1.01 0.23
N GLU A 851 26.04 1.65 -0.93
CA GLU A 851 27.01 2.73 -1.19
C GLU A 851 26.32 4.08 -1.44
N VAL A 852 25.15 4.05 -2.08
CA VAL A 852 24.42 5.23 -2.54
C VAL A 852 23.48 5.79 -1.46
N GLN A 853 22.71 4.94 -0.77
CA GLN A 853 21.83 5.37 0.33
C GLN A 853 22.62 6.14 1.40
N PRO A 854 23.73 5.61 1.98
CA PRO A 854 24.47 6.35 2.99
C PRO A 854 25.22 7.57 2.46
N PHE A 855 25.50 7.65 1.16
CA PHE A 855 26.02 8.86 0.54
C PHE A 855 24.99 9.98 0.61
N TYR A 856 23.76 9.74 0.14
CA TYR A 856 22.72 10.77 0.13
C TYR A 856 22.26 11.16 1.53
N LEU A 857 22.19 10.21 2.48
CA LEU A 857 21.90 10.52 3.88
C LEU A 857 22.92 11.53 4.45
N LYS A 858 24.22 11.30 4.21
CA LYS A 858 25.27 12.22 4.65
C LYS A 858 25.22 13.58 3.95
N GLN A 859 24.89 13.61 2.65
CA GLN A 859 24.69 14.88 1.93
C GLN A 859 23.48 15.65 2.50
N GLY A 860 22.44 14.93 2.94
CA GLY A 860 21.27 15.48 3.62
C GLY A 860 21.54 15.94 5.06
N GLY A 861 22.71 15.63 5.64
CA GLY A 861 23.07 15.98 7.01
C GLY A 861 22.66 14.95 8.07
N PHE A 862 22.30 13.74 7.65
CA PHE A 862 21.92 12.62 8.51
C PHE A 862 23.08 11.65 8.71
N ASP A 863 23.23 11.14 9.93
CA ASP A 863 24.16 10.04 10.20
C ASP A 863 23.48 8.68 9.95
N PRO A 864 23.98 7.86 9.02
CA PRO A 864 23.47 6.50 8.84
C PRO A 864 23.96 5.60 9.98
N VAL A 865 23.02 4.93 10.61
CA VAL A 865 23.23 3.86 11.59
C VAL A 865 22.88 2.56 10.92
N PHE A 866 23.77 1.59 10.98
CA PHE A 866 23.59 0.35 10.25
C PHE A 866 23.35 -0.80 11.20
N SER A 867 22.27 -1.56 11.00
CA SER A 867 22.04 -2.76 11.81
C SER A 867 21.29 -3.81 11.00
N THR A 868 21.71 -5.07 11.12
CA THR A 868 21.12 -6.20 10.38
C THR A 868 20.49 -7.24 11.31
N GLU A 869 20.81 -7.20 12.59
CA GLU A 869 20.30 -8.13 13.61
C GLU A 869 19.00 -7.58 14.22
N PHE A 870 18.04 -8.47 14.51
CA PHE A 870 16.68 -8.10 14.90
C PHE A 870 16.63 -7.31 16.22
N GLU A 871 17.21 -7.82 17.30
CA GLU A 871 17.17 -7.18 18.62
C GLU A 871 17.84 -5.80 18.59
N ALA A 872 18.97 -5.66 17.90
CA ALA A 872 19.68 -4.40 17.73
C ALA A 872 18.88 -3.38 16.92
N ASN A 873 18.14 -3.83 15.89
CA ASN A 873 17.22 -2.95 15.16
C ASN A 873 16.08 -2.47 16.06
N MET A 874 15.41 -3.37 16.79
CA MET A 874 14.31 -3.00 17.68
C MET A 874 14.79 -2.06 18.80
N TYR A 875 15.94 -2.35 19.40
CA TYR A 875 16.60 -1.46 20.35
C TYR A 875 16.81 -0.06 19.78
N ASN A 876 17.39 0.04 18.57
CA ASN A 876 17.66 1.33 17.94
C ASN A 876 16.38 2.12 17.66
N LEU A 877 15.31 1.46 17.20
CA LEU A 877 14.01 2.09 16.98
C LEU A 877 13.45 2.69 18.28
N ASN A 878 13.52 1.94 19.38
CA ASN A 878 13.05 2.38 20.69
C ASN A 878 13.92 3.53 21.28
N GLN A 879 15.21 3.62 20.94
CA GLN A 879 16.05 4.73 21.37
C GLN A 879 15.76 6.04 20.60
N GLY A 880 15.14 5.94 19.43
CA GLY A 880 14.77 7.08 18.58
C GLY A 880 15.65 7.21 17.33
N VAL A 881 15.01 7.14 16.17
CA VAL A 881 15.61 7.41 14.84
C VAL A 881 14.64 8.25 14.01
N LEU A 882 15.13 9.02 13.04
CA LEU A 882 14.25 9.84 12.19
C LEU A 882 13.54 9.04 11.11
N LEU A 883 14.25 8.05 10.56
CA LEU A 883 13.80 7.20 9.46
C LEU A 883 14.37 5.79 9.66
N TRP A 884 13.59 4.77 9.32
CA TRP A 884 14.04 3.38 9.23
C TRP A 884 13.98 2.88 7.78
N MET A 885 15.12 2.80 7.12
CA MET A 885 15.25 2.25 5.77
C MET A 885 15.52 0.74 5.83
N ILE A 886 14.67 -0.07 5.20
CA ILE A 886 14.78 -1.53 5.23
C ILE A 886 14.96 -2.07 3.82
N ASN A 887 16.06 -2.79 3.59
CA ASN A 887 16.31 -3.55 2.38
C ASN A 887 16.50 -5.03 2.74
N THR A 888 15.40 -5.79 2.74
CA THR A 888 15.40 -7.21 3.11
C THR A 888 14.40 -8.01 2.29
N HIS A 889 14.44 -9.34 2.43
CA HIS A 889 13.37 -10.19 1.91
C HIS A 889 12.11 -10.04 2.76
N GLY A 890 10.98 -9.88 2.07
CA GLY A 890 9.64 -9.90 2.65
C GLY A 890 8.91 -11.21 2.34
N GLY A 891 8.01 -11.63 3.24
CA GLY A 891 7.07 -12.72 3.02
C GLY A 891 5.67 -12.29 3.47
N PRO A 892 4.57 -12.77 2.85
CA PRO A 892 3.25 -12.26 3.16
C PRO A 892 2.56 -12.93 4.36
N TYR A 893 3.11 -14.02 4.89
CA TYR A 893 2.47 -14.82 5.95
C TYR A 893 2.47 -14.14 7.32
N ASP A 894 1.56 -14.56 8.20
CA ASP A 894 1.48 -14.13 9.59
C ASP A 894 1.49 -12.60 9.79
N GLY A 895 0.86 -11.85 8.88
CA GLY A 895 0.83 -10.39 8.93
C GLY A 895 2.02 -9.68 8.27
N GLY A 896 2.83 -10.41 7.51
CA GLY A 896 4.06 -9.91 6.91
C GLY A 896 5.28 -10.36 7.70
N LEU A 897 6.28 -10.88 6.97
CA LEU A 897 7.56 -11.35 7.48
C LEU A 897 8.70 -10.50 6.92
N LEU A 898 9.66 -10.15 7.77
CA LEU A 898 10.91 -9.52 7.38
C LEU A 898 12.09 -10.41 7.77
N MET A 899 13.07 -10.54 6.88
CA MET A 899 14.26 -11.35 7.14
C MET A 899 15.36 -10.51 7.82
N PHE A 900 16.03 -11.06 8.83
CA PHE A 900 17.14 -10.44 9.56
C PHE A 900 18.35 -11.36 9.61
N TRP A 901 19.52 -10.79 9.88
CA TRP A 901 20.74 -11.56 10.11
C TRP A 901 20.66 -12.28 11.45
N ASP A 902 20.80 -13.61 11.45
CA ASP A 902 20.65 -14.46 12.63
C ASP A 902 21.55 -15.69 12.51
N VAL A 903 22.84 -15.50 12.80
CA VAL A 903 23.83 -16.58 12.77
C VAL A 903 23.76 -17.50 14.00
N GLU A 904 23.10 -17.04 15.05
CA GLU A 904 22.91 -17.76 16.32
C GLU A 904 21.69 -18.69 16.27
N GLY A 905 20.71 -18.39 15.40
CA GLY A 905 19.48 -19.15 15.24
C GLY A 905 18.49 -18.87 16.36
N ASN A 906 18.37 -17.59 16.76
CA ASN A 906 17.47 -17.14 17.83
C ASN A 906 16.01 -17.36 17.43
N ASN A 907 15.69 -17.21 16.15
CA ASN A 907 14.37 -17.54 15.62
C ASN A 907 14.44 -18.88 14.84
N PRO A 908 13.59 -19.87 15.17
CA PRO A 908 13.61 -21.18 14.51
C PRO A 908 13.18 -21.14 13.04
N GLN A 909 12.50 -20.07 12.60
CA GLN A 909 12.04 -19.87 11.22
C GLN A 909 13.13 -19.17 10.39
N GLY A 910 14.14 -19.92 9.94
CA GLY A 910 15.27 -19.33 9.23
C GLY A 910 16.18 -20.34 8.50
N TYR A 911 17.17 -19.81 7.79
CA TYR A 911 18.22 -20.60 7.15
C TYR A 911 19.40 -20.78 8.13
N PRO A 912 19.76 -22.02 8.51
CA PRO A 912 20.74 -22.26 9.55
C PRO A 912 22.14 -21.78 9.15
N SER A 913 22.94 -21.37 10.12
CA SER A 913 24.32 -20.98 9.83
C SER A 913 25.20 -22.16 9.40
N ILE A 914 26.12 -21.95 8.44
CA ILE A 914 27.01 -23.01 7.95
C ILE A 914 28.08 -23.31 9.01
N PRO A 915 28.18 -24.55 9.53
CA PRO A 915 29.12 -24.89 10.60
C PRO A 915 30.58 -24.61 10.22
N GLY A 916 31.30 -23.89 11.09
CA GLY A 916 32.72 -23.60 10.93
C GLY A 916 33.05 -22.52 9.89
N ALA A 917 32.05 -21.93 9.23
CA ALA A 917 32.24 -20.77 8.38
C ALA A 917 32.72 -19.55 9.21
N GLY A 918 33.43 -18.63 8.58
CA GLY A 918 34.03 -17.50 9.28
C GLY A 918 33.03 -16.43 9.73
N TYR A 919 31.93 -16.27 8.98
CA TYR A 919 30.92 -15.25 9.21
C TYR A 919 30.10 -15.47 10.49
N THR A 920 30.02 -16.71 10.99
CA THR A 920 29.29 -17.05 12.23
C THR A 920 29.89 -16.45 13.51
N THR A 921 30.95 -15.64 13.39
CA THR A 921 31.52 -14.86 14.49
C THR A 921 31.09 -13.39 14.47
N GLU A 922 30.32 -12.96 13.48
CA GLU A 922 29.82 -11.60 13.30
C GLU A 922 28.29 -11.63 13.40
N THR A 923 27.75 -11.22 14.55
CA THR A 923 26.32 -11.35 14.89
C THR A 923 25.47 -10.17 14.42
N ASN A 924 26.06 -8.99 14.25
CA ASN A 924 25.39 -7.82 13.69
C ASN A 924 26.36 -7.09 12.73
N PRO A 925 26.53 -7.54 11.48
CA PRO A 925 27.26 -6.77 10.48
C PRO A 925 26.50 -5.50 10.08
N TRP A 926 27.21 -4.46 9.66
CA TRP A 926 26.55 -3.24 9.18
C TRP A 926 25.79 -3.45 7.86
N ARG A 927 26.15 -4.47 7.09
CA ARG A 927 25.37 -4.97 5.95
C ARG A 927 25.53 -6.47 5.83
N GLY A 928 24.46 -7.15 5.43
CA GLY A 928 24.45 -8.55 5.04
C GLY A 928 25.40 -8.80 3.89
N TYR A 929 25.97 -10.00 3.84
CA TYR A 929 26.85 -10.44 2.77
C TYR A 929 26.78 -11.96 2.64
N GLU A 930 27.26 -12.49 1.52
CA GLU A 930 27.19 -13.91 1.28
C GLU A 930 28.24 -14.68 2.10
N TRP A 931 27.82 -15.80 2.70
CA TRP A 931 28.63 -16.51 3.69
C TRP A 931 30.00 -16.98 3.15
N ARG A 932 30.10 -17.25 1.83
CA ARG A 932 31.27 -17.88 1.20
C ARG A 932 32.23 -16.84 0.61
N LEU A 933 33.24 -16.50 1.40
CA LEU A 933 34.24 -15.46 1.09
C LEU A 933 33.72 -14.02 1.18
N GLY A 934 32.42 -13.79 1.40
CA GLY A 934 31.88 -12.45 1.65
C GLY A 934 32.34 -11.84 2.97
N SER A 935 32.24 -10.52 3.04
CA SER A 935 32.45 -9.68 4.22
C SER A 935 31.86 -8.31 3.95
N THR A 936 31.74 -7.45 4.95
CA THR A 936 31.20 -6.09 4.70
C THR A 936 32.04 -5.22 3.73
N THR A 937 33.29 -5.60 3.43
CA THR A 937 34.13 -4.92 2.43
C THR A 937 33.83 -5.37 1.00
N GLU A 938 33.45 -6.64 0.82
CA GLU A 938 33.07 -7.23 -0.47
C GLU A 938 31.92 -8.19 -0.17
N PRO A 939 30.67 -7.72 -0.28
CA PRO A 939 29.51 -8.52 0.08
C PRO A 939 29.10 -9.53 -1.00
N ASP A 940 29.42 -9.22 -2.25
CA ASP A 940 29.13 -9.97 -3.49
C ASP A 940 30.27 -10.93 -3.80
N THR A 941 30.10 -12.22 -3.52
CA THR A 941 31.14 -13.25 -3.62
C THR A 941 30.65 -14.57 -4.19
N MET A 942 29.33 -14.72 -4.33
CA MET A 942 28.59 -15.80 -4.92
C MET A 942 27.73 -15.23 -6.05
N THR A 943 27.33 -16.09 -6.98
CA THR A 943 26.69 -15.66 -8.21
C THR A 943 25.71 -16.70 -8.68
N CYS A 944 24.52 -16.26 -9.04
CA CYS A 944 23.54 -17.07 -9.76
C CYS A 944 24.19 -17.69 -11.00
N GLU A 945 24.04 -18.99 -11.24
CA GLU A 945 24.75 -19.65 -12.34
C GLU A 945 23.89 -19.85 -13.59
N ILE A 946 23.78 -18.82 -14.44
CA ILE A 946 23.03 -18.90 -15.72
C ILE A 946 23.93 -19.22 -16.94
N HIS A 947 25.25 -19.21 -16.78
CA HIS A 947 26.21 -19.39 -17.87
C HIS A 947 26.77 -20.83 -17.95
N GLY A 948 26.76 -21.57 -16.83
CA GLY A 948 27.14 -22.97 -16.69
C GLY A 948 28.39 -23.22 -15.84
N VAL A 949 28.70 -24.49 -15.60
CA VAL A 949 29.76 -24.94 -14.68
C VAL A 949 31.16 -24.45 -15.06
N LEU A 950 31.47 -24.38 -16.36
CA LEU A 950 32.78 -23.91 -16.82
C LEU A 950 32.97 -22.41 -16.52
N PRO A 951 32.02 -21.53 -16.91
CA PRO A 951 31.96 -20.16 -16.38
C PRO A 951 32.12 -20.08 -14.87
N ALA A 952 31.38 -20.87 -14.09
CA ALA A 952 31.45 -20.86 -12.62
C ALA A 952 32.86 -21.16 -12.08
N ILE A 953 33.56 -22.12 -12.68
CA ILE A 953 34.91 -22.52 -12.27
C ILE A 953 35.93 -21.47 -12.70
N MET A 954 35.81 -20.93 -13.92
CA MET A 954 36.76 -19.97 -14.45
C MET A 954 36.55 -18.57 -13.85
N GLY A 955 35.30 -18.17 -13.61
CA GLY A 955 34.84 -16.86 -13.13
C GLY A 955 34.62 -15.88 -14.27
N ASN A 956 34.21 -16.36 -15.44
CA ASN A 956 34.04 -15.58 -16.66
C ASN A 956 32.76 -16.08 -17.33
N PRO A 957 31.79 -15.21 -17.69
CA PRO A 957 30.53 -15.64 -18.30
C PRO A 957 30.71 -16.29 -19.69
N ASP A 958 31.79 -15.98 -20.43
CA ASP A 958 32.08 -16.58 -21.74
C ASP A 958 33.54 -17.06 -21.88
N PRO A 959 33.89 -18.25 -21.36
CA PRO A 959 35.24 -18.77 -21.50
C PRO A 959 35.52 -19.42 -22.86
N THR A 960 34.50 -19.95 -23.57
CA THR A 960 34.63 -20.62 -24.91
C THR A 960 33.26 -20.93 -25.59
N GLY A 961 32.17 -20.22 -25.31
CA GLY A 961 30.85 -20.41 -25.96
C GLY A 961 30.10 -21.73 -25.67
N PHE A 962 30.67 -22.68 -24.91
CA PHE A 962 30.03 -23.93 -24.53
C PHE A 962 29.51 -23.86 -23.09
N ARG A 963 28.18 -23.81 -22.94
CA ARG A 963 27.47 -23.71 -21.66
C ARG A 963 27.06 -25.09 -21.17
N LEU A 964 27.69 -25.60 -20.12
CA LEU A 964 27.40 -26.91 -19.54
C LEU A 964 26.64 -26.73 -18.22
N LEU A 965 25.43 -27.26 -18.12
CA LEU A 965 24.59 -27.24 -16.91
C LEU A 965 24.39 -25.81 -16.33
N PRO A 966 23.77 -24.87 -17.06
CA PRO A 966 23.27 -23.63 -16.44
C PRO A 966 22.09 -23.97 -15.52
N THR A 967 22.14 -23.55 -14.26
CA THR A 967 21.23 -24.01 -13.18
C THR A 967 20.49 -22.90 -12.45
N ALA A 968 20.87 -21.62 -12.64
CA ALA A 968 20.31 -20.46 -11.94
C ALA A 968 20.34 -20.52 -10.40
N LEU A 969 21.28 -21.29 -9.85
CA LEU A 969 21.57 -21.33 -8.41
C LEU A 969 22.80 -20.49 -8.10
N ASP A 970 22.83 -19.84 -6.95
CA ASP A 970 23.90 -18.97 -6.47
C ASP A 970 25.11 -19.73 -5.89
N TRP A 971 25.70 -20.62 -6.66
CA TRP A 971 26.85 -21.42 -6.20
C TRP A 971 28.19 -21.01 -6.83
N GLY A 972 28.14 -20.27 -7.94
CA GLY A 972 29.31 -19.75 -8.63
C GLY A 972 30.05 -18.78 -7.73
N LEU A 973 31.39 -18.85 -7.65
CA LEU A 973 32.16 -17.87 -6.89
C LEU A 973 32.47 -16.67 -7.79
N ALA A 974 31.90 -15.49 -7.52
CA ALA A 974 32.36 -14.24 -8.13
C ALA A 974 33.77 -13.91 -7.69
N TYR A 975 33.98 -13.85 -6.37
CA TYR A 975 35.24 -13.40 -5.80
C TYR A 975 36.27 -14.53 -5.75
N LYS A 976 37.34 -14.38 -6.52
CA LYS A 976 38.44 -15.36 -6.64
C LYS A 976 39.79 -14.70 -6.39
N PRO A 977 40.24 -14.60 -5.12
CA PRO A 977 41.48 -13.91 -4.76
C PRO A 977 42.71 -14.37 -5.56
N GLY A 978 42.80 -15.67 -5.86
CA GLY A 978 43.89 -16.22 -6.68
C GLY A 978 43.83 -15.76 -8.14
N ARG A 979 42.64 -15.73 -8.75
CA ARG A 979 42.44 -15.20 -10.10
C ARG A 979 42.69 -13.70 -10.12
N ASP A 980 42.23 -12.95 -9.13
CA ASP A 980 42.46 -11.49 -9.07
C ASP A 980 43.95 -11.13 -9.03
N ILE A 981 44.74 -11.90 -8.29
CA ILE A 981 46.21 -11.75 -8.28
C ILE A 981 46.78 -12.04 -9.66
N LEU A 982 46.37 -13.14 -10.30
CA LEU A 982 46.82 -13.51 -11.64
C LEU A 982 46.40 -12.48 -12.69
N GLY A 983 45.17 -11.96 -12.63
CA GLY A 983 44.62 -10.97 -13.55
C GLY A 983 45.29 -9.60 -13.41
N LYS A 984 45.65 -9.20 -12.18
CA LYS A 984 46.50 -8.02 -11.96
C LYS A 984 47.88 -8.16 -12.58
N ILE A 985 48.48 -9.35 -12.51
CA ILE A 985 49.76 -9.66 -13.17
C ILE A 985 49.58 -9.68 -14.70
N ALA A 986 48.49 -10.28 -15.18
CA ALA A 986 48.15 -10.37 -16.60
C ALA A 986 47.94 -8.97 -17.22
N SER A 987 47.37 -8.05 -16.47
CA SER A 987 47.07 -6.68 -16.91
C SER A 987 48.28 -5.74 -16.96
N LEU A 988 49.49 -6.20 -16.59
CA LEU A 988 50.70 -5.39 -16.66
C LEU A 988 51.04 -5.03 -18.13
N PRO A 989 51.59 -3.83 -18.41
CA PRO A 989 51.68 -3.27 -19.78
C PRO A 989 52.31 -4.14 -20.86
N VAL A 990 53.23 -5.05 -20.49
CA VAL A 990 53.92 -5.95 -21.44
C VAL A 990 53.23 -7.31 -21.54
N ILE A 991 52.65 -7.79 -20.44
CA ILE A 991 51.98 -9.10 -20.37
C ILE A 991 50.59 -9.02 -21.01
N LYS A 992 49.90 -7.88 -20.84
CA LYS A 992 48.56 -7.60 -21.36
C LYS A 992 48.39 -7.93 -22.84
N TRP A 993 49.41 -7.67 -23.66
CA TRP A 993 49.40 -7.92 -25.10
C TRP A 993 49.29 -9.41 -25.49
N PHE A 994 49.60 -10.32 -24.57
CA PHE A 994 49.64 -11.77 -24.81
C PHE A 994 48.67 -12.55 -23.93
N THR A 995 47.97 -11.89 -23.01
CA THR A 995 47.00 -12.52 -22.11
C THR A 995 45.58 -12.33 -22.62
N PRO A 996 44.71 -13.35 -22.60
CA PRO A 996 43.31 -13.21 -22.96
C PRO A 996 42.59 -12.17 -22.09
N ASP A 997 41.65 -11.41 -22.67
CA ASP A 997 40.92 -10.34 -21.97
C ASP A 997 40.15 -10.85 -20.74
N TRP A 998 39.59 -12.07 -20.83
CA TRP A 998 38.91 -12.69 -19.69
C TRP A 998 39.82 -13.01 -18.50
N LEU A 999 41.14 -13.15 -18.70
CA LEU A 999 42.07 -13.33 -17.60
C LEU A 999 42.44 -11.97 -16.97
N GLN A 1000 42.28 -10.88 -17.72
CA GLN A 1000 42.60 -9.52 -17.30
C GLN A 1000 41.44 -8.90 -16.51
N ASP A 1001 40.20 -9.03 -17.00
CA ASP A 1001 39.00 -8.61 -16.28
C ASP A 1001 38.60 -9.70 -15.29
N THR A 1002 38.51 -9.36 -14.01
CA THR A 1002 38.06 -10.28 -12.96
C THR A 1002 36.77 -9.81 -12.31
N GLN A 1003 36.12 -8.79 -12.87
CA GLN A 1003 34.90 -8.18 -12.35
C GLN A 1003 33.67 -8.55 -13.20
N ASP A 1004 33.83 -9.40 -14.22
CA ASP A 1004 32.83 -9.82 -15.19
C ASP A 1004 31.88 -10.92 -14.69
N TYR A 1005 32.10 -11.42 -13.47
CA TYR A 1005 31.36 -12.54 -12.88
C TYR A 1005 30.56 -12.21 -11.62
N TYR A 1006 30.37 -10.94 -11.34
CA TYR A 1006 29.57 -10.48 -10.20
C TYR A 1006 28.16 -10.21 -10.72
N ASP A 1007 27.12 -10.75 -10.09
CA ASP A 1007 25.72 -10.53 -10.52
C ASP A 1007 25.06 -9.33 -9.83
N GLY A 1008 25.71 -8.76 -8.81
CA GLY A 1008 25.30 -7.55 -8.12
C GLY A 1008 24.14 -7.75 -7.16
N VAL A 1009 23.75 -8.97 -6.80
CA VAL A 1009 22.55 -9.23 -6.00
C VAL A 1009 22.90 -9.99 -4.71
N ILE A 1010 22.77 -9.34 -3.55
CA ILE A 1010 23.26 -9.90 -2.26
C ILE A 1010 22.16 -10.65 -1.51
N ILE A 1011 22.43 -11.89 -1.06
CA ILE A 1011 21.53 -12.70 -0.19
C ILE A 1011 20.17 -13.00 -0.88
N THR A 1012 20.13 -13.04 -2.20
CA THR A 1012 18.85 -13.05 -2.93
C THR A 1012 18.37 -14.41 -3.40
N VAL A 1013 19.26 -15.40 -3.47
CA VAL A 1013 18.95 -16.78 -3.90
C VAL A 1013 19.25 -17.74 -2.73
N PHE A 1014 19.12 -19.04 -2.95
CA PHE A 1014 19.10 -20.05 -1.89
C PHE A 1014 20.36 -20.08 -1.00
N MET A 1015 21.55 -20.21 -1.60
CA MET A 1015 22.77 -20.43 -0.81
C MET A 1015 23.25 -19.16 -0.09
N GLY A 1016 22.91 -17.98 -0.56
CA GLY A 1016 23.28 -16.69 0.04
C GLY A 1016 22.60 -16.44 1.38
N ARG A 1017 21.41 -17.03 1.61
CA ARG A 1017 20.56 -16.79 2.79
C ARG A 1017 21.02 -17.49 4.08
N PHE A 1018 22.00 -18.39 4.04
CA PHE A 1018 22.40 -19.10 5.27
C PHE A 1018 22.88 -18.16 6.40
N GLY A 1019 22.26 -18.26 7.56
CA GLY A 1019 22.49 -17.38 8.72
C GLY A 1019 21.54 -16.18 8.79
N THR A 1020 20.32 -16.33 8.28
CA THR A 1020 19.23 -15.35 8.40
C THR A 1020 17.95 -16.01 8.89
N SER A 1021 17.09 -15.24 9.56
CA SER A 1021 15.80 -15.71 10.09
C SER A 1021 14.68 -14.73 9.81
N TRP A 1022 13.44 -15.20 9.82
CA TRP A 1022 12.23 -14.43 9.52
C TRP A 1022 11.50 -14.02 10.81
N TYR A 1023 11.07 -12.77 10.88
CA TYR A 1023 10.28 -12.23 11.99
C TYR A 1023 9.00 -11.60 11.45
N ASN A 1024 7.87 -11.83 12.12
CA ASN A 1024 6.58 -11.28 11.71
C ASN A 1024 6.22 -9.96 12.42
N GLY A 1025 5.15 -9.31 11.96
CA GLY A 1025 4.67 -8.04 12.52
C GLY A 1025 4.37 -8.10 14.03
N THR A 1026 3.82 -9.20 14.53
CA THR A 1026 3.53 -9.36 15.97
C THR A 1026 4.81 -9.46 16.82
N GLN A 1027 5.85 -10.10 16.31
CA GLN A 1027 7.15 -10.18 16.99
C GLN A 1027 7.86 -8.82 17.01
N ILE A 1028 7.73 -8.03 15.95
CA ILE A 1028 8.20 -6.64 15.93
C ILE A 1028 7.45 -5.83 16.98
N GLU A 1029 6.11 -5.90 17.00
CA GLU A 1029 5.29 -5.18 17.97
C GLU A 1029 5.62 -5.53 19.43
N GLU A 1030 5.94 -6.80 19.73
CA GLU A 1030 6.30 -7.23 21.09
C GLU A 1030 7.64 -6.68 21.59
N GLU A 1031 8.56 -6.32 20.69
CA GLU A 1031 9.86 -5.73 21.02
C GLU A 1031 9.87 -4.20 20.93
N LEU A 1032 8.81 -3.59 20.41
CA LEU A 1032 8.65 -2.14 20.34
C LEU A 1032 7.95 -1.62 21.59
N ASP A 1033 8.61 -0.70 22.29
CA ASP A 1033 8.05 -0.05 23.48
C ASP A 1033 7.28 1.22 23.10
N ASN A 1034 7.99 2.22 22.54
CA ASN A 1034 7.40 3.41 21.93
C ASN A 1034 8.25 3.81 20.72
N VAL A 1035 7.63 3.79 19.54
CA VAL A 1035 8.24 4.34 18.32
C VAL A 1035 7.93 5.83 18.28
N HIS A 1036 8.75 6.61 19.00
CA HIS A 1036 8.71 8.08 18.94
C HIS A 1036 8.70 8.54 17.48
N SER A 1037 7.68 9.28 17.04
CA SER A 1037 7.54 9.89 15.70
C SER A 1037 8.64 9.54 14.66
N THR A 1038 8.69 8.27 14.23
CA THR A 1038 9.67 7.74 13.26
C THR A 1038 8.98 7.60 11.90
N GLY A 1039 9.63 8.04 10.82
CA GLY A 1039 9.23 7.63 9.47
C GLY A 1039 9.69 6.19 9.20
N VAL A 1040 8.87 5.37 8.55
CA VAL A 1040 9.24 4.03 8.07
C VAL A 1040 9.25 4.05 6.56
#